data_AF-A0A8A3P6R0-F1
#
_entry.id   AF-A0A8A3P6R0-F1
#
_cell.length_a   1.000
_cell.length_b   1.000
_cell.length_c   1.000
_cell.angle_alpha   90.00
_cell.angle_beta   90.00
_cell.angle_gamma   90.00
#
_symmetry.space_group_name_H-M   'P 1'
#
loop_
_entity.id
_entity.type
_entity.pdbx_description
1 polymer ?
#
loop_
_entity_poly.entity_id
_entity_poly.type
_entity_poly.pdbx_seq_one_letter_code
_entity_poly.pdbx_strand_id
1 'polypeptide(L)'
;MVLFKRKPVQYVAKPNIENEDTEVWLIPATGEYFLDYEQYLARMDFYKQRRFICQISGHSGLSFFEALKSELAGAQEVEEAFPNALKMPILRRVQFQTISRIDTLVDLIFEEFKSDYYPGEVVTVHVVTGDRLTGTVREKTRFGSKVLPDGSLSAPFSRYFVSLDGRPNEEAVVDDAHITRDRKIFTKQVLRSFIKKTVTREAWTGAPWLVKHDVAAIYNIDTRVPPHLRYESKAAERKQNQSQKKTGGADFDGMLGSFHGGNGPQARLPELKPAPKSHKSKQQQSQLAKSKQQPSLDPAPSNFIPTHLPPHPHPHFQPQFQPHFQPHFQTPPQIPFLPHPQAPPFVSHTFQANGPPQQVGPHFQNFHNSTFAFAPLASLPPAPPPPPPIKYPIEDLDVAPRVDGPKRPDLKYFSQDNPMVFGKPKTEGNGVHMSSIGQLLETWDTLNVYCQIFKLDSFTFDDFVEALQFTSEDAECELFVEIHCAVLKILVNSEADDGKIQVQLPEIEESDDEEDSEDEASAVPTPTPEPEPKPRGRATRSSLAKAEAEALQKAAEQPPEEPAGPTNTHRAAEMEESMEWIEKLRKRDFKNGGWEAIMVGLLYQLSKDERHAATCEALLVQLAPLDLEPTQDTARLQYAKLDVNLRIKALQVICMLTAETKAIRGYMEESSEHMTMLRKEKIQFQRTKKDA
;
A
#
# COMPACT_ATOMS: atom_id res chain seq x y z
N MET A 1 -18.69 -11.05 -14.21
CA MET A 1 -18.14 -10.32 -15.37
C MET A 1 -17.68 -8.93 -14.97
N VAL A 2 -16.44 -8.59 -15.29
CA VAL A 2 -15.89 -7.24 -15.07
C VAL A 2 -16.37 -6.30 -16.18
N LEU A 3 -16.66 -5.04 -15.84
CA LEU A 3 -17.09 -4.01 -16.80
C LEU A 3 -16.04 -2.90 -16.96
N PHE A 4 -15.81 -2.46 -18.19
CA PHE A 4 -15.05 -1.25 -18.52
C PHE A 4 -15.96 -0.27 -19.27
N LYS A 5 -16.00 1.00 -18.83
CA LYS A 5 -16.94 2.02 -19.37
C LYS A 5 -18.41 1.51 -19.44
N ARG A 6 -18.84 0.75 -18.42
CA ARG A 6 -20.17 0.10 -18.31
C ARG A 6 -20.49 -0.96 -19.39
N LYS A 7 -19.49 -1.44 -20.13
CA LYS A 7 -19.61 -2.58 -21.05
C LYS A 7 -18.80 -3.77 -20.53
N PRO A 8 -19.18 -5.02 -20.84
CA PRO A 8 -18.34 -6.19 -20.63
C PRO A 8 -16.92 -5.97 -21.18
N VAL A 9 -15.90 -6.28 -20.38
CA VAL A 9 -14.53 -6.38 -20.88
C VAL A 9 -14.49 -7.48 -21.95
N GLN A 10 -13.99 -7.14 -23.14
CA GLN A 10 -13.76 -8.11 -24.21
C GLN A 10 -12.32 -8.60 -24.13
N TYR A 11 -12.13 -9.92 -24.17
CA TYR A 11 -10.81 -10.54 -24.25
C TYR A 11 -10.29 -10.50 -25.70
N VAL A 12 -8.97 -10.43 -25.85
CA VAL A 12 -8.28 -10.50 -27.14
C VAL A 12 -8.48 -11.92 -27.71
N ALA A 13 -8.63 -12.02 -29.04
CA ALA A 13 -8.69 -13.30 -29.71
C ALA A 13 -7.37 -14.05 -29.53
N LYS A 14 -7.42 -15.34 -29.19
CA LYS A 14 -6.23 -16.17 -29.05
C LYS A 14 -5.46 -16.19 -30.38
N PRO A 15 -4.16 -15.84 -30.42
CA PRO A 15 -3.38 -15.92 -31.65
C PRO A 15 -3.26 -17.37 -32.10
N ASN A 16 -3.18 -17.60 -33.42
CA ASN A 16 -2.99 -18.94 -33.97
C ASN A 16 -1.55 -19.37 -33.72
N ILE A 17 -1.35 -20.52 -33.08
CA ILE A 17 -0.05 -21.11 -32.81
C ILE A 17 0.04 -22.41 -33.60
N GLU A 18 0.94 -22.46 -34.58
CA GLU A 18 1.13 -23.64 -35.45
C GLU A 18 2.13 -24.65 -34.88
N ASN A 19 2.95 -24.23 -33.89
CA ASN A 19 3.97 -25.05 -33.24
C ASN A 19 3.79 -25.02 -31.70
N GLU A 20 3.61 -26.18 -31.07
CA GLU A 20 3.39 -26.31 -29.62
C GLU A 20 4.61 -25.87 -28.77
N ASP A 21 5.81 -25.84 -29.35
CA ASP A 21 7.04 -25.35 -28.68
C ASP A 21 7.16 -23.81 -28.62
N THR A 22 6.13 -23.06 -29.05
CA THR A 22 6.19 -21.59 -29.12
C THR A 22 6.03 -20.95 -27.74
N GLU A 23 7.03 -20.21 -27.27
CA GLU A 23 6.96 -19.46 -26.01
C GLU A 23 5.90 -18.34 -26.07
N VAL A 24 5.13 -18.15 -24.99
CA VAL A 24 4.03 -17.17 -24.92
C VAL A 24 3.98 -16.41 -23.60
N TRP A 25 3.56 -15.15 -23.65
CA TRP A 25 3.29 -14.32 -22.48
C TRP A 25 1.83 -14.46 -22.06
N LEU A 26 1.57 -15.19 -20.97
CA LEU A 26 0.23 -15.49 -20.46
C LEU A 26 -0.21 -14.47 -19.39
N ILE A 27 -1.47 -14.03 -19.44
CA ILE A 27 -2.18 -13.36 -18.33
C ILE A 27 -3.06 -14.41 -17.61
N PRO A 28 -2.64 -14.97 -16.46
CA PRO A 28 -3.31 -16.14 -15.87
C PRO A 28 -4.79 -15.90 -15.51
N ALA A 29 -5.14 -14.69 -15.09
CA ALA A 29 -6.50 -14.34 -14.67
C ALA A 29 -7.52 -14.24 -15.82
N THR A 30 -7.08 -14.08 -17.07
CA THR A 30 -7.95 -14.00 -18.25
C THR A 30 -7.77 -15.16 -19.22
N GLY A 31 -6.64 -15.87 -19.14
CA GLY A 31 -6.28 -16.91 -20.10
C GLY A 31 -5.92 -16.37 -21.49
N GLU A 32 -5.71 -15.06 -21.62
CA GLU A 32 -5.15 -14.43 -22.81
C GLU A 32 -3.64 -14.63 -22.84
N TYR A 33 -3.11 -15.02 -24.01
CA TYR A 33 -1.68 -15.15 -24.24
C TYR A 33 -1.26 -14.37 -25.48
N PHE A 34 -0.01 -13.91 -25.48
CA PHE A 34 0.56 -13.03 -26.49
C PHE A 34 1.91 -13.58 -26.96
N LEU A 35 2.17 -13.49 -28.26
CA LEU A 35 3.47 -13.84 -28.86
C LEU A 35 4.48 -12.70 -28.74
N ASP A 36 3.98 -11.47 -28.60
CA ASP A 36 4.77 -10.24 -28.50
C ASP A 36 4.68 -9.67 -27.08
N TYR A 37 5.83 -9.20 -26.56
CA TYR A 37 5.96 -8.68 -25.21
C TYR A 37 5.37 -7.27 -25.06
N GLU A 38 5.46 -6.41 -26.09
CA GLU A 38 4.85 -5.08 -26.03
C GLU A 38 3.32 -5.16 -25.98
N GLN A 39 2.71 -6.05 -26.77
CA GLN A 39 1.28 -6.36 -26.69
C GLN A 39 0.85 -6.88 -25.32
N TYR A 40 1.64 -7.76 -24.70
CA TYR A 40 1.42 -8.24 -23.34
C TYR A 40 1.46 -7.08 -22.32
N LEU A 41 2.49 -6.22 -22.37
CA LEU A 41 2.61 -5.07 -21.47
C LEU A 41 1.45 -4.08 -21.65
N ALA A 42 1.12 -3.70 -22.88
CA ALA A 42 0.00 -2.81 -23.17
C ALA A 42 -1.35 -3.39 -22.69
N ARG A 43 -1.51 -4.71 -22.73
CA ARG A 43 -2.69 -5.39 -22.17
C ARG A 43 -2.69 -5.40 -20.65
N MET A 44 -1.54 -5.66 -20.03
CA MET A 44 -1.35 -5.63 -18.58
C MET A 44 -1.63 -4.24 -18.01
N ASP A 45 -1.14 -3.19 -18.64
CA ASP A 45 -1.39 -1.79 -18.24
C ASP A 45 -2.85 -1.40 -18.41
N PHE A 46 -3.51 -1.86 -19.47
CA PHE A 46 -4.97 -1.74 -19.59
C PHE A 46 -5.69 -2.35 -18.38
N TYR A 47 -5.24 -3.50 -17.87
CA TYR A 47 -5.82 -4.15 -16.70
C TYR A 47 -5.44 -3.53 -15.36
N LYS A 48 -4.26 -2.92 -15.24
CA LYS A 48 -3.84 -2.15 -14.05
C LYS A 48 -4.60 -0.83 -13.89
N GLN A 49 -5.17 -0.26 -14.96
CA GLN A 49 -5.97 0.98 -14.87
C GLN A 49 -7.14 0.86 -13.88
N ARG A 50 -7.22 1.77 -12.89
CA ARG A 50 -8.32 1.90 -11.91
C ARG A 50 -9.62 2.45 -12.53
N ARG A 51 -10.16 1.75 -13.54
CA ARG A 51 -11.30 2.19 -14.39
C ARG A 51 -12.36 1.12 -14.63
N PHE A 52 -12.20 -0.03 -13.99
CA PHE A 52 -13.13 -1.15 -14.06
C PHE A 52 -14.21 -1.04 -12.98
N ILE A 53 -15.29 -1.78 -13.20
CA ILE A 53 -16.48 -1.82 -12.36
C ILE A 53 -16.87 -3.29 -12.15
N CYS A 54 -17.07 -3.69 -10.91
CA CYS A 54 -17.67 -4.98 -10.56
C CYS A 54 -19.16 -4.95 -10.94
N GLN A 55 -19.66 -5.92 -11.72
CA GLN A 55 -21.06 -5.93 -12.15
C GLN A 55 -21.98 -6.17 -10.96
N ILE A 56 -21.64 -7.13 -10.10
CA ILE A 56 -22.46 -7.55 -8.95
C ILE A 56 -22.50 -6.45 -7.89
N SER A 57 -21.36 -6.08 -7.29
CA SER A 57 -21.31 -5.05 -6.23
C SER A 57 -21.55 -3.63 -6.75
N GLY A 58 -21.31 -3.38 -8.04
CA GLY A 58 -21.41 -2.05 -8.65
C GLY A 58 -20.26 -1.09 -8.31
N HIS A 59 -19.27 -1.52 -7.52
CA HIS A 59 -18.12 -0.70 -7.17
C HIS A 59 -17.26 -0.41 -8.41
N SER A 60 -16.86 0.86 -8.55
CA SER A 60 -16.06 1.41 -9.65
C SER A 60 -14.76 2.02 -9.16
N GLY A 61 -13.77 2.18 -10.04
CA GLY A 61 -12.45 2.71 -9.66
C GLY A 61 -11.46 1.60 -9.28
N LEU A 62 -11.80 0.36 -9.64
CA LEU A 62 -11.00 -0.83 -9.43
C LEU A 62 -10.12 -1.08 -10.67
N SER A 63 -8.96 -1.70 -10.49
CA SER A 63 -8.27 -2.43 -11.55
C SER A 63 -9.10 -3.63 -12.01
N PHE A 64 -8.71 -4.24 -13.13
CA PHE A 64 -9.40 -5.43 -13.63
C PHE A 64 -9.34 -6.58 -12.64
N PHE A 65 -8.18 -6.80 -12.00
CA PHE A 65 -7.96 -7.91 -11.06
C PHE A 65 -8.72 -7.70 -9.75
N GLU A 66 -8.71 -6.48 -9.18
CA GLU A 66 -9.56 -6.13 -8.02
C GLU A 66 -11.06 -6.29 -8.35
N ALA A 67 -11.48 -5.83 -9.53
CA ALA A 67 -12.86 -5.98 -9.99
C ALA A 67 -13.24 -7.45 -10.21
N LEU A 68 -12.33 -8.29 -10.72
CA LEU A 68 -12.55 -9.71 -10.91
C LEU A 68 -12.65 -10.45 -9.56
N LYS A 69 -11.76 -10.15 -8.60
CA LYS A 69 -11.82 -10.69 -7.23
C LYS A 69 -13.12 -10.28 -6.53
N SER A 70 -13.52 -9.01 -6.62
CA SER A 70 -14.79 -8.50 -6.09
C SER A 70 -16.00 -9.17 -6.73
N GLU A 71 -15.95 -9.42 -8.04
CA GLU A 71 -17.02 -10.07 -8.79
C GLU A 71 -17.13 -11.57 -8.47
N LEU A 72 -16.01 -12.28 -8.26
CA LEU A 72 -16.02 -13.69 -7.84
C LEU A 72 -16.54 -13.83 -6.39
N ALA A 73 -16.03 -13.02 -5.46
CA ALA A 73 -16.50 -13.02 -4.07
C ALA A 73 -17.99 -12.67 -3.97
N GLY A 74 -18.43 -11.59 -4.63
CA GLY A 74 -19.85 -11.22 -4.69
C GLY A 74 -20.71 -12.24 -5.43
N ALA A 75 -20.16 -13.00 -6.39
CA ALA A 75 -20.87 -14.10 -7.00
C ALA A 75 -21.09 -15.27 -6.03
N GLN A 76 -20.09 -15.61 -5.22
CA GLN A 76 -20.19 -16.67 -4.21
C GLN A 76 -21.17 -16.28 -3.10
N GLU A 77 -21.05 -15.07 -2.53
CA GLU A 77 -21.95 -14.53 -1.51
C GLU A 77 -23.43 -14.61 -1.96
N VAL A 78 -23.71 -14.23 -3.21
CA VAL A 78 -25.05 -14.31 -3.82
C VAL A 78 -25.53 -15.75 -4.00
N GLU A 79 -24.64 -16.72 -4.18
CA GLU A 79 -25.01 -18.12 -4.35
C GLU A 79 -25.40 -18.79 -3.03
N GLU A 80 -24.65 -18.47 -1.98
CA GLU A 80 -24.83 -18.94 -0.61
C GLU A 80 -26.03 -18.26 0.07
N ALA A 81 -26.18 -16.93 -0.08
CA ALA A 81 -27.24 -16.17 0.60
C ALA A 81 -28.62 -16.29 -0.08
N PHE A 82 -28.70 -16.54 -1.40
CA PHE A 82 -29.98 -16.52 -2.10
C PHE A 82 -30.73 -17.87 -1.99
N PRO A 83 -31.99 -17.91 -1.49
CA PRO A 83 -32.71 -19.17 -1.27
C PRO A 83 -32.88 -20.03 -2.52
N ASN A 84 -32.44 -21.29 -2.45
CA ASN A 84 -32.52 -22.24 -3.57
C ASN A 84 -33.95 -22.42 -4.10
N ALA A 85 -34.95 -22.49 -3.21
CA ALA A 85 -36.38 -22.59 -3.56
C ALA A 85 -36.87 -21.43 -4.44
N LEU A 86 -36.29 -20.23 -4.30
CA LEU A 86 -36.67 -19.03 -5.02
C LEU A 86 -35.90 -18.84 -6.34
N LYS A 87 -34.76 -19.52 -6.54
CA LYS A 87 -33.91 -19.36 -7.74
C LYS A 87 -34.71 -19.62 -9.03
N MET A 88 -35.31 -20.81 -9.19
CA MET A 88 -36.05 -21.14 -10.42
C MET A 88 -37.30 -20.27 -10.65
N PRO A 89 -38.22 -20.08 -9.68
CA PRO A 89 -39.42 -19.26 -9.87
C PRO A 89 -39.10 -17.83 -10.32
N ILE A 90 -38.11 -17.18 -9.68
CA ILE A 90 -37.72 -15.80 -9.99
C ILE A 90 -37.06 -15.71 -11.38
N LEU A 91 -36.19 -16.65 -11.74
CA LEU A 91 -35.58 -16.68 -13.07
C LEU A 91 -36.64 -16.82 -14.17
N ARG A 92 -37.63 -17.71 -13.98
CA ARG A 92 -38.77 -17.86 -14.91
C ARG A 92 -39.61 -16.59 -15.01
N ARG A 93 -39.76 -15.83 -13.92
CA ARG A 93 -40.54 -14.59 -13.89
C ARG A 93 -39.80 -13.39 -14.50
N VAL A 94 -38.48 -13.33 -14.34
CA VAL A 94 -37.60 -12.30 -14.91
C VAL A 94 -37.37 -12.51 -16.41
N GLN A 95 -37.38 -13.76 -16.87
CA GLN A 95 -37.25 -14.10 -18.29
C GLN A 95 -38.28 -13.32 -19.14
N PHE A 96 -37.78 -12.73 -20.22
CA PHE A 96 -38.53 -11.91 -21.19
C PHE A 96 -39.18 -10.62 -20.65
N GLN A 97 -38.93 -10.21 -19.40
CA GLN A 97 -39.36 -8.87 -18.94
C GLN A 97 -38.67 -7.78 -19.75
N THR A 98 -39.39 -6.71 -20.12
CA THR A 98 -38.86 -5.59 -20.94
C THR A 98 -38.53 -4.34 -20.11
N ILE A 99 -38.56 -4.45 -18.77
CA ILE A 99 -38.35 -3.34 -17.84
C ILE A 99 -36.91 -2.81 -17.95
N SER A 100 -36.78 -1.54 -18.34
CA SER A 100 -35.48 -0.97 -18.71
C SER A 100 -34.52 -0.68 -17.55
N ARG A 101 -35.03 -0.47 -16.33
CA ARG A 101 -34.22 -0.19 -15.13
C ARG A 101 -34.24 -1.40 -14.21
N ILE A 102 -33.07 -1.87 -13.77
CA ILE A 102 -32.96 -3.05 -12.91
C ILE A 102 -33.66 -2.84 -11.57
N ASP A 103 -33.64 -1.62 -11.02
CA ASP A 103 -34.28 -1.32 -9.73
C ASP A 103 -35.81 -1.50 -9.82
N THR A 104 -36.44 -0.98 -10.87
CA THR A 104 -37.88 -1.17 -11.13
C THR A 104 -38.26 -2.63 -11.36
N LEU A 105 -37.36 -3.43 -11.97
CA LEU A 105 -37.55 -4.88 -12.09
C LEU A 105 -37.45 -5.56 -10.72
N VAL A 106 -36.42 -5.22 -9.92
CA VAL A 106 -36.21 -5.75 -8.57
C VAL A 106 -37.40 -5.42 -7.66
N ASP A 107 -37.92 -4.19 -7.72
CA ASP A 107 -39.11 -3.79 -6.97
C ASP A 107 -40.33 -4.65 -7.35
N LEU A 108 -40.63 -4.78 -8.65
CA LEU A 108 -41.76 -5.59 -9.11
C LEU A 108 -41.65 -7.07 -8.70
N ILE A 109 -40.46 -7.67 -8.86
CA ILE A 109 -40.24 -9.07 -8.47
C ILE A 109 -40.27 -9.21 -6.94
N PHE A 110 -39.76 -8.24 -6.19
CA PHE A 110 -39.79 -8.27 -4.74
C PHE A 110 -41.22 -8.19 -4.19
N GLU A 111 -42.04 -7.25 -4.69
CA GLU A 111 -43.42 -7.11 -4.24
C GLU A 111 -44.29 -8.33 -4.59
N GLU A 112 -44.00 -9.03 -5.68
CA GLU A 112 -44.68 -10.27 -6.08
C GLU A 112 -44.24 -11.49 -5.23
N PHE A 113 -42.97 -11.57 -4.83
CA PHE A 113 -42.41 -12.73 -4.12
C PHE A 113 -42.26 -12.56 -2.59
N LYS A 114 -42.44 -11.36 -2.02
CA LYS A 114 -42.25 -11.09 -0.57
C LYS A 114 -43.19 -11.91 0.33
N SER A 115 -44.37 -12.26 -0.17
CA SER A 115 -45.45 -12.97 0.53
C SER A 115 -45.88 -14.22 -0.24
N ASP A 116 -45.01 -14.73 -1.13
CA ASP A 116 -45.26 -15.93 -1.92
C ASP A 116 -44.14 -16.94 -1.64
N TYR A 117 -44.51 -18.09 -1.07
CA TYR A 117 -43.59 -19.07 -0.51
C TYR A 117 -43.51 -20.32 -1.39
N TYR A 118 -42.38 -21.01 -1.40
CA TYR A 118 -42.12 -22.13 -2.32
C TYR A 118 -41.61 -23.39 -1.60
N PRO A 119 -41.85 -24.61 -2.15
CA PRO A 119 -41.30 -25.84 -1.59
C PRO A 119 -39.79 -25.81 -1.38
N GLY A 120 -39.33 -26.33 -0.24
CA GLY A 120 -37.93 -26.29 0.19
C GLY A 120 -37.49 -24.98 0.84
N GLU A 121 -38.41 -24.05 1.09
CA GLU A 121 -38.14 -22.78 1.76
C GLU A 121 -38.37 -22.87 3.27
N VAL A 122 -37.47 -22.28 4.07
CA VAL A 122 -37.60 -22.18 5.53
C VAL A 122 -38.43 -20.96 5.90
N VAL A 123 -39.47 -21.19 6.70
CA VAL A 123 -40.48 -20.19 7.08
C VAL A 123 -40.77 -20.24 8.58
N THR A 124 -41.38 -19.18 9.10
CA THR A 124 -42.02 -19.16 10.42
C THR A 124 -43.53 -19.24 10.26
N VAL A 125 -44.14 -20.24 10.89
CA VAL A 125 -45.58 -20.45 10.99
C VAL A 125 -46.10 -19.82 12.29
N HIS A 126 -47.23 -19.13 12.21
CA HIS A 126 -47.93 -18.55 13.35
C HIS A 126 -49.12 -19.43 13.71
N VAL A 127 -49.04 -20.10 14.86
CA VAL A 127 -50.06 -21.03 15.34
C VAL A 127 -51.15 -20.26 16.09
N VAL A 128 -52.39 -20.77 16.07
CA VAL A 128 -53.56 -20.15 16.74
C VAL A 128 -53.37 -19.97 18.26
N THR A 129 -52.46 -20.73 18.87
CA THR A 129 -52.04 -20.59 20.28
C THR A 129 -51.18 -19.34 20.57
N GLY A 130 -50.75 -18.62 19.53
CA GLY A 130 -49.82 -17.50 19.61
C GLY A 130 -48.35 -17.90 19.43
N ASP A 131 -48.06 -19.21 19.40
CA ASP A 131 -46.71 -19.74 19.21
C ASP A 131 -46.19 -19.51 17.79
N ARG A 132 -44.88 -19.28 17.68
CA ARG A 132 -44.17 -19.14 16.40
C ARG A 132 -43.24 -20.32 16.22
N LEU A 133 -43.53 -21.17 15.24
CA LEU A 133 -42.76 -22.38 14.95
C LEU A 133 -42.00 -22.21 13.64
N THR A 134 -40.75 -22.66 13.57
CA THR A 134 -40.01 -22.75 12.31
C THR A 134 -40.29 -24.07 11.61
N GLY A 135 -40.16 -24.06 10.29
CA GLY A 135 -40.36 -25.26 9.49
C GLY A 135 -40.05 -25.03 8.01
N THR A 136 -40.11 -26.10 7.23
CA THR A 136 -39.85 -26.07 5.79
C THR A 136 -41.13 -26.32 4.99
N VAL A 137 -41.42 -25.47 4.01
CA VAL A 137 -42.55 -25.65 3.09
C VAL A 137 -42.36 -26.94 2.30
N ARG A 138 -43.29 -27.88 2.43
CA ARG A 138 -43.37 -29.15 1.68
C ARG A 138 -44.10 -28.94 0.35
N GLU A 139 -45.29 -28.37 0.43
CA GLU A 139 -46.18 -28.17 -0.71
C GLU A 139 -46.83 -26.78 -0.67
N LYS A 140 -47.09 -26.24 -1.86
CA LYS A 140 -47.87 -25.02 -2.10
C LYS A 140 -49.02 -25.35 -3.04
N THR A 141 -50.25 -25.14 -2.58
CA THR A 141 -51.45 -25.24 -3.42
C THR A 141 -52.05 -23.86 -3.62
N ARG A 142 -52.21 -23.41 -4.87
CA ARG A 142 -52.84 -22.11 -5.19
C ARG A 142 -54.25 -22.32 -5.72
N PHE A 143 -55.22 -21.69 -5.06
CA PHE A 143 -56.62 -21.72 -5.47
C PHE A 143 -56.96 -20.43 -6.23
N GLY A 144 -57.44 -20.57 -7.47
CA GLY A 144 -57.97 -19.45 -8.24
C GLY A 144 -59.34 -18.99 -7.70
N SER A 145 -59.80 -17.82 -8.17
CA SER A 145 -61.14 -17.33 -7.88
C SER A 145 -62.21 -18.34 -8.28
N LYS A 146 -63.16 -18.60 -7.38
CA LYS A 146 -64.34 -19.41 -7.64
C LYS A 146 -65.58 -18.52 -7.67
N VAL A 147 -66.51 -18.80 -8.58
CA VAL A 147 -67.85 -18.21 -8.55
C VAL A 147 -68.60 -18.82 -7.38
N LEU A 148 -69.04 -17.98 -6.44
CA LEU A 148 -69.87 -18.37 -5.31
C LEU A 148 -71.35 -18.48 -5.74
N PRO A 149 -72.21 -19.17 -4.96
CA PRO A 149 -73.63 -19.35 -5.32
C PRO A 149 -74.44 -18.07 -5.48
N ASP A 150 -73.94 -16.94 -4.97
CA ASP A 150 -74.51 -15.59 -5.10
C ASP A 150 -74.03 -14.83 -6.35
N GLY A 151 -73.18 -15.46 -7.18
CA GLY A 151 -72.58 -14.86 -8.38
C GLY A 151 -71.33 -14.01 -8.11
N SER A 152 -70.90 -13.85 -6.86
CA SER A 152 -69.67 -13.15 -6.53
C SER A 152 -68.43 -14.03 -6.77
N LEU A 153 -67.25 -13.41 -6.88
CA LEU A 153 -65.97 -14.11 -7.07
C LEU A 153 -65.21 -14.16 -5.75
N SER A 154 -64.81 -15.36 -5.32
CA SER A 154 -63.85 -15.49 -4.21
C SER A 154 -62.49 -14.89 -4.59
N ALA A 155 -61.79 -14.30 -3.63
CA ALA A 155 -60.38 -13.97 -3.82
C ALA A 155 -59.57 -15.26 -4.09
N PRO A 156 -58.53 -15.20 -4.95
CA PRO A 156 -57.57 -16.29 -5.06
C PRO A 156 -56.69 -16.31 -3.79
N PHE A 157 -56.36 -17.49 -3.29
CA PHE A 157 -55.55 -17.66 -2.08
C PHE A 157 -54.59 -18.84 -2.21
N SER A 158 -53.50 -18.83 -1.45
CA SER A 158 -52.58 -19.96 -1.36
C SER A 158 -52.76 -20.72 -0.05
N ARG A 159 -52.40 -21.99 -0.06
CA ARG A 159 -52.29 -22.85 1.12
C ARG A 159 -50.94 -23.54 1.09
N TYR A 160 -50.26 -23.56 2.23
CA TYR A 160 -48.93 -24.11 2.40
C TYR A 160 -48.97 -25.26 3.42
N PHE A 161 -48.33 -26.36 3.06
CA PHE A 161 -48.06 -27.47 3.98
C PHE A 161 -46.62 -27.30 4.46
N VAL A 162 -46.43 -27.16 5.77
CA VAL A 162 -45.13 -26.86 6.38
C VAL A 162 -44.76 -27.97 7.37
N SER A 163 -43.64 -28.63 7.11
CA SER A 163 -43.02 -29.62 8.01
C SER A 163 -42.36 -28.86 9.16
N LEU A 164 -42.78 -29.11 10.41
CA LEU A 164 -42.31 -28.33 11.56
C LEU A 164 -40.95 -28.84 12.09
N ASP A 165 -40.06 -27.91 12.44
CA ASP A 165 -38.75 -28.25 12.98
C ASP A 165 -38.85 -28.90 14.36
N GLY A 166 -38.04 -29.92 14.62
CA GLY A 166 -38.10 -30.71 15.85
C GLY A 166 -39.33 -31.62 15.99
N ARG A 167 -40.27 -31.60 15.03
CA ARG A 167 -41.50 -32.43 15.04
C ARG A 167 -41.70 -33.12 13.68
N PRO A 168 -40.90 -34.17 13.36
CA PRO A 168 -40.81 -34.72 12.00
C PRO A 168 -42.10 -35.36 11.45
N ASN A 169 -43.10 -35.63 12.31
CA ASN A 169 -44.39 -36.20 11.95
C ASN A 169 -45.56 -35.18 12.04
N GLU A 170 -45.28 -33.90 12.38
CA GLU A 170 -46.30 -32.83 12.43
C GLU A 170 -46.15 -31.87 11.25
N GLU A 171 -47.26 -31.67 10.53
CA GLU A 171 -47.36 -30.68 9.46
C GLU A 171 -48.39 -29.61 9.83
N ALA A 172 -48.01 -28.34 9.64
CA ALA A 172 -48.93 -27.21 9.74
C ALA A 172 -49.50 -26.87 8.36
N VAL A 173 -50.81 -26.69 8.28
CA VAL A 173 -51.51 -26.23 7.07
C VAL A 173 -51.93 -24.79 7.27
N VAL A 174 -51.32 -23.86 6.54
CA VAL A 174 -51.51 -22.41 6.72
C VAL A 174 -51.81 -21.67 5.43
N ASP A 175 -52.41 -20.49 5.56
CA ASP A 175 -52.65 -19.53 4.48
C ASP A 175 -51.60 -18.42 4.48
N ASP A 176 -51.74 -17.45 3.58
CA ASP A 176 -50.82 -16.31 3.41
C ASP A 176 -50.74 -15.37 4.65
N ALA A 177 -51.67 -15.47 5.61
CA ALA A 177 -51.67 -14.65 6.84
C ALA A 177 -50.90 -15.28 8.01
N HIS A 178 -50.81 -16.62 8.04
CA HIS A 178 -50.21 -17.37 9.15
C HIS A 178 -48.79 -17.90 8.85
N ILE A 179 -48.14 -17.37 7.80
CA ILE A 179 -46.81 -17.75 7.35
C ILE A 179 -45.94 -16.51 7.06
N THR A 180 -44.68 -16.53 7.47
CA THR A 180 -43.73 -15.43 7.26
C THR A 180 -42.32 -15.93 6.98
N ARG A 181 -41.60 -15.27 6.06
CA ARG A 181 -40.16 -15.47 5.80
C ARG A 181 -39.33 -14.53 6.70
N ASP A 182 -38.11 -14.93 7.08
CA ASP A 182 -37.17 -13.99 7.70
C ASP A 182 -36.82 -12.86 6.71
N ARG A 183 -37.02 -11.62 7.17
CA ARG A 183 -36.75 -10.38 6.43
C ARG A 183 -35.28 -10.22 6.03
N LYS A 184 -34.35 -10.91 6.69
CA LYS A 184 -32.91 -10.86 6.36
C LYS A 184 -32.53 -11.68 5.13
N ILE A 185 -33.27 -12.75 4.84
CA ILE A 185 -32.88 -13.75 3.83
C ILE A 185 -33.27 -13.32 2.41
N PHE A 186 -34.45 -12.71 2.25
CA PHE A 186 -34.92 -12.19 0.96
C PHE A 186 -35.04 -10.67 1.00
N THR A 187 -33.98 -9.98 0.58
CA THR A 187 -33.93 -8.51 0.50
C THR A 187 -33.82 -8.02 -0.94
N LYS A 188 -34.23 -6.77 -1.21
CA LYS A 188 -34.07 -6.13 -2.53
C LYS A 188 -32.60 -6.08 -3.00
N GLN A 189 -31.65 -5.97 -2.07
CA GLN A 189 -30.21 -5.99 -2.39
C GLN A 189 -29.74 -7.37 -2.85
N VAL A 190 -30.07 -8.42 -2.09
CA VAL A 190 -29.75 -9.82 -2.42
C VAL A 190 -30.41 -10.23 -3.74
N LEU A 191 -31.67 -9.82 -3.96
CA LEU A 191 -32.38 -10.01 -5.24
C LEU A 191 -31.75 -9.26 -6.41
N ARG A 192 -31.35 -7.99 -6.24
CA ARG A 192 -30.65 -7.21 -7.27
C ARG A 192 -29.35 -7.91 -7.69
N SER A 193 -28.57 -8.39 -6.72
CA SER A 193 -27.31 -9.08 -6.98
C SER A 193 -27.52 -10.45 -7.64
N PHE A 194 -28.54 -11.21 -7.23
CA PHE A 194 -28.94 -12.46 -7.90
C PHE A 194 -29.32 -12.24 -9.37
N ILE A 195 -30.19 -11.27 -9.67
CA ILE A 195 -30.58 -10.95 -11.05
C ILE A 195 -29.37 -10.49 -11.88
N LYS A 196 -28.47 -9.66 -11.33
CA LYS A 196 -27.22 -9.26 -12.00
C LYS A 196 -26.30 -10.46 -12.31
N LYS A 197 -26.20 -11.43 -11.39
CA LYS A 197 -25.36 -12.63 -11.57
C LYS A 197 -25.92 -13.55 -12.66
N THR A 198 -27.23 -13.74 -12.71
CA THR A 198 -27.87 -14.83 -13.48
C THR A 198 -28.49 -14.41 -14.81
N VAL A 199 -28.69 -13.10 -15.04
CA VAL A 199 -29.45 -12.58 -16.19
C VAL A 199 -28.65 -11.51 -16.94
N THR A 200 -28.88 -11.38 -18.24
CA THR A 200 -28.31 -10.37 -19.14
C THR A 200 -29.41 -9.58 -19.84
N ARG A 201 -29.06 -8.42 -20.40
CA ARG A 201 -29.95 -7.63 -21.27
C ARG A 201 -29.15 -6.87 -22.30
N GLU A 202 -29.68 -6.79 -23.51
CA GLU A 202 -29.08 -6.00 -24.59
C GLU A 202 -29.30 -4.49 -24.41
N ALA A 203 -28.42 -3.70 -25.03
CA ALA A 203 -28.34 -2.25 -24.86
C ALA A 203 -29.31 -1.46 -25.76
N TRP A 204 -30.56 -1.92 -25.92
CA TRP A 204 -31.61 -1.23 -26.68
C TRP A 204 -32.94 -1.10 -25.90
N THR A 205 -33.76 -0.13 -26.29
CA THR A 205 -35.03 0.21 -25.61
C THR A 205 -36.10 -0.85 -25.86
N GLY A 206 -36.51 -1.55 -24.81
CA GLY A 206 -37.46 -2.67 -24.91
C GLY A 206 -36.80 -4.05 -25.03
N ALA A 207 -35.46 -4.13 -24.93
CA ALA A 207 -34.75 -5.41 -24.89
C ALA A 207 -35.26 -6.29 -23.73
N PRO A 208 -35.60 -7.57 -23.99
CA PRO A 208 -35.97 -8.50 -22.93
C PRO A 208 -34.77 -8.86 -22.06
N TRP A 209 -35.00 -9.06 -20.76
CA TRP A 209 -34.07 -9.73 -19.85
C TRP A 209 -34.01 -11.22 -20.18
N LEU A 210 -32.80 -11.77 -20.27
CA LEU A 210 -32.54 -13.17 -20.64
C LEU A 210 -31.66 -13.85 -19.59
N VAL A 211 -32.13 -14.97 -19.03
CA VAL A 211 -31.32 -15.84 -18.17
C VAL A 211 -30.13 -16.36 -18.99
N LYS A 212 -28.93 -16.32 -18.41
CA LYS A 212 -27.69 -16.80 -19.07
C LYS A 212 -27.79 -18.29 -19.39
N HIS A 213 -27.13 -18.74 -20.47
CA HIS A 213 -27.28 -20.10 -21.00
C HIS A 213 -26.89 -21.21 -20.01
N ASP A 214 -25.84 -21.00 -19.22
CA ASP A 214 -25.39 -21.86 -18.12
C ASP A 214 -26.50 -22.05 -17.06
N VAL A 215 -27.05 -20.95 -16.57
CA VAL A 215 -28.13 -20.94 -15.56
C VAL A 215 -29.44 -21.48 -16.15
N ALA A 216 -29.73 -21.17 -17.41
CA ALA A 216 -30.92 -21.62 -18.10
C ALA A 216 -30.94 -23.13 -18.34
N ALA A 217 -29.77 -23.74 -18.59
CA ALA A 217 -29.61 -25.19 -18.69
C ALA A 217 -29.90 -25.88 -17.34
N ILE A 218 -29.34 -25.38 -16.23
CA ILE A 218 -29.55 -25.92 -14.87
C ILE A 218 -31.05 -25.93 -14.50
N TYR A 219 -31.77 -24.85 -14.80
CA TYR A 219 -33.17 -24.68 -14.39
C TYR A 219 -34.21 -25.01 -15.47
N ASN A 220 -33.78 -25.54 -16.62
CA ASN A 220 -34.61 -25.86 -17.79
C ASN A 220 -35.52 -24.68 -18.22
N ILE A 221 -34.90 -23.54 -18.52
CA ILE A 221 -35.56 -22.29 -18.94
C ILE A 221 -35.30 -22.06 -20.43
N ASP A 222 -36.35 -21.86 -21.23
CA ASP A 222 -36.21 -21.58 -22.67
C ASP A 222 -35.67 -20.16 -22.91
N THR A 223 -34.52 -20.07 -23.59
CA THR A 223 -33.86 -18.80 -23.95
C THR A 223 -34.29 -18.25 -25.31
N ARG A 224 -35.18 -18.94 -26.05
CA ARG A 224 -35.61 -18.50 -27.39
C ARG A 224 -36.54 -17.29 -27.29
N VAL A 225 -36.02 -16.12 -27.68
CA VAL A 225 -36.78 -14.85 -27.65
C VAL A 225 -38.04 -14.93 -28.54
N PRO A 226 -39.25 -14.74 -27.97
CA PRO A 226 -40.50 -14.68 -28.73
C PRO A 226 -40.44 -13.63 -29.85
N PRO A 227 -41.01 -13.89 -31.05
CA PRO A 227 -40.88 -12.98 -32.20
C PRO A 227 -41.18 -11.51 -31.89
N HIS A 228 -42.28 -11.23 -31.19
CA HIS A 228 -42.71 -9.88 -30.82
C HIS A 228 -41.77 -9.13 -29.84
N LEU A 229 -40.80 -9.82 -29.24
CA LEU A 229 -39.76 -9.25 -28.37
C LEU A 229 -38.38 -9.16 -29.04
N ARG A 230 -38.25 -9.63 -30.29
CA ARG A 230 -37.00 -9.51 -31.05
C ARG A 230 -36.76 -8.07 -31.48
N TYR A 231 -35.48 -7.72 -31.61
CA TYR A 231 -35.04 -6.39 -32.04
C TYR A 231 -35.70 -5.95 -33.36
N GLU A 232 -35.76 -6.83 -34.36
CA GLU A 232 -36.35 -6.56 -35.67
C GLU A 232 -37.82 -6.13 -35.59
N SER A 233 -38.63 -6.90 -34.86
CA SER A 233 -40.06 -6.61 -34.68
C SER A 233 -40.28 -5.30 -33.92
N LYS A 234 -39.50 -5.04 -32.86
CA LYS A 234 -39.55 -3.76 -32.12
C LYS A 234 -39.04 -2.57 -32.94
N ALA A 235 -38.06 -2.78 -33.82
CA ALA A 235 -37.59 -1.76 -34.75
C ALA A 235 -38.64 -1.46 -35.84
N ALA A 236 -39.35 -2.47 -36.34
CA ALA A 236 -40.46 -2.30 -37.27
C ALA A 236 -41.64 -1.55 -36.63
N GLU A 237 -42.08 -1.96 -35.43
CA GLU A 237 -43.11 -1.28 -34.64
C GLU A 237 -42.76 0.20 -34.41
N ARG A 238 -41.50 0.50 -34.08
CA ARG A 238 -41.02 1.88 -33.90
C ARG A 238 -41.07 2.69 -35.20
N LYS A 239 -40.73 2.10 -36.35
CA LYS A 239 -40.85 2.75 -37.67
C LYS A 239 -42.33 3.02 -38.01
N GLN A 240 -43.20 2.05 -37.76
CA GLN A 240 -44.66 2.16 -38.00
C GLN A 240 -45.32 3.22 -37.11
N ASN A 241 -44.96 3.28 -35.83
CA ASN A 241 -45.45 4.32 -34.91
C ASN A 241 -44.92 5.72 -35.28
N GLN A 242 -43.73 5.82 -35.89
CA GLN A 242 -43.21 7.08 -36.42
C GLN A 242 -43.90 7.51 -37.72
N SER A 243 -44.31 6.57 -38.60
CA SER A 243 -45.11 6.90 -39.77
C SER A 243 -46.54 7.26 -39.39
N GLN A 244 -47.20 6.52 -38.50
CA GLN A 244 -48.56 6.86 -38.03
C GLN A 244 -48.61 8.24 -37.35
N LYS A 245 -47.60 8.61 -36.56
CA LYS A 245 -47.50 9.98 -35.99
C LYS A 245 -47.22 11.08 -37.02
N LYS A 246 -46.77 10.74 -38.23
CA LYS A 246 -46.69 11.68 -39.37
C LYS A 246 -47.98 11.74 -40.18
N THR A 247 -48.76 10.66 -40.24
CA THR A 247 -50.02 10.61 -41.00
C THR A 247 -51.21 11.16 -40.20
N GLY A 248 -51.27 10.92 -38.89
CA GLY A 248 -52.37 11.37 -38.02
C GLY A 248 -52.38 12.86 -37.64
N GLY A 249 -51.64 13.71 -38.36
CA GLY A 249 -51.54 15.15 -38.11
C GLY A 249 -52.13 16.03 -39.21
N ALA A 250 -52.85 15.45 -40.18
CA ALA A 250 -53.32 16.15 -41.38
C ALA A 250 -54.83 16.47 -41.40
N ASP A 251 -55.67 15.72 -40.66
CA ASP A 251 -57.13 15.72 -40.85
C ASP A 251 -57.94 16.05 -39.57
N PHE A 252 -57.55 17.09 -38.82
CA PHE A 252 -58.39 17.66 -37.75
C PHE A 252 -58.18 19.17 -37.56
N ASP A 253 -58.27 19.95 -38.64
CA ASP A 253 -58.52 21.39 -38.56
C ASP A 253 -59.62 21.78 -39.55
N GLY A 254 -60.84 21.90 -39.03
CA GLY A 254 -62.04 22.13 -39.81
C GLY A 254 -63.30 21.80 -39.03
N MET A 255 -64.12 22.82 -38.76
CA MET A 255 -65.47 22.72 -38.17
C MET A 255 -65.58 22.58 -36.63
N LEU A 256 -65.19 23.62 -35.88
CA LEU A 256 -66.18 24.35 -35.08
C LEU A 256 -65.70 25.77 -34.72
N GLY A 257 -66.41 26.78 -35.22
CA GLY A 257 -66.20 28.19 -34.83
C GLY A 257 -67.21 28.66 -33.78
N SER A 258 -67.00 29.90 -33.32
CA SER A 258 -67.86 30.68 -32.41
C SER A 258 -67.74 30.36 -30.91
N PHE A 259 -66.93 31.16 -30.19
CA PHE A 259 -67.46 32.27 -29.38
C PHE A 259 -66.37 33.35 -29.16
N HIS A 260 -66.77 34.62 -29.18
CA HIS A 260 -65.92 35.79 -28.88
C HIS A 260 -65.83 36.01 -27.35
N GLY A 261 -64.83 36.69 -26.77
CA GLY A 261 -63.67 37.39 -27.32
C GLY A 261 -62.93 38.17 -26.19
N GLY A 262 -62.00 39.09 -26.52
CA GLY A 262 -61.45 40.06 -25.57
C GLY A 262 -59.92 40.31 -25.60
N ASN A 263 -59.51 41.36 -26.32
CA ASN A 263 -58.26 42.15 -26.23
C ASN A 263 -56.86 41.45 -26.39
N GLY A 264 -56.04 41.99 -27.29
CA GLY A 264 -54.61 41.63 -27.49
C GLY A 264 -53.63 42.71 -26.95
N PRO A 265 -52.42 42.93 -27.54
CA PRO A 265 -51.79 42.21 -28.66
C PRO A 265 -50.30 41.75 -28.47
N GLN A 266 -49.94 40.69 -29.20
CA GLN A 266 -48.64 40.38 -29.85
C GLN A 266 -47.28 40.73 -29.21
N ALA A 267 -46.46 39.70 -29.03
CA ALA A 267 -45.03 39.70 -29.39
C ALA A 267 -44.65 38.36 -30.07
N ARG A 268 -43.90 38.40 -31.17
CA ARG A 268 -43.40 37.21 -31.89
C ARG A 268 -42.09 36.70 -31.26
N LEU A 269 -41.84 35.40 -31.33
CA LEU A 269 -40.53 34.77 -31.10
C LEU A 269 -40.10 33.93 -32.33
N PRO A 270 -38.82 33.93 -32.76
CA PRO A 270 -38.40 33.39 -34.06
C PRO A 270 -37.98 31.91 -34.05
N GLU A 271 -37.93 31.31 -35.24
CA GLU A 271 -37.44 29.95 -35.48
C GLU A 271 -35.93 29.78 -35.23
N LEU A 272 -35.51 28.59 -34.79
CA LEU A 272 -34.10 28.19 -34.71
C LEU A 272 -33.87 26.79 -35.31
N LYS A 273 -32.84 26.69 -36.16
CA LYS A 273 -32.44 25.48 -36.91
C LYS A 273 -31.67 24.48 -36.03
N PRO A 274 -31.65 23.17 -36.36
CA PRO A 274 -30.98 22.15 -35.54
C PRO A 274 -29.45 22.17 -35.72
N ALA A 275 -28.72 22.01 -34.60
CA ALA A 275 -27.25 21.98 -34.56
C ALA A 275 -26.69 20.55 -34.33
N PRO A 276 -25.49 20.23 -34.86
CA PRO A 276 -24.87 18.90 -34.77
C PRO A 276 -24.20 18.63 -33.41
N LYS A 277 -23.94 17.36 -33.11
CA LYS A 277 -23.29 16.90 -31.87
C LYS A 277 -21.80 16.60 -32.06
N SER A 278 -20.94 17.25 -31.29
CA SER A 278 -19.58 16.76 -30.98
C SER A 278 -19.05 17.40 -29.68
N HIS A 279 -18.20 16.64 -28.97
CA HIS A 279 -17.29 16.98 -27.85
C HIS A 279 -17.12 18.48 -27.50
N LYS A 280 -17.05 18.89 -26.22
CA LYS A 280 -15.98 18.51 -25.26
C LYS A 280 -16.29 18.92 -23.80
N SER A 281 -15.41 18.49 -22.89
CA SER A 281 -15.25 18.88 -21.49
C SER A 281 -15.19 20.39 -21.19
N LYS A 282 -15.55 20.80 -19.96
CA LYS A 282 -15.08 22.06 -19.37
C LYS A 282 -14.85 21.96 -17.84
N GLN A 283 -13.58 21.92 -17.44
CA GLN A 283 -13.10 22.62 -16.23
C GLN A 283 -12.79 24.06 -16.65
N GLN A 284 -13.08 25.06 -15.81
CA GLN A 284 -12.36 26.35 -15.83
C GLN A 284 -12.70 27.26 -14.63
N GLN A 285 -11.71 27.54 -13.79
CA GLN A 285 -11.26 28.87 -13.32
C GLN A 285 -10.05 28.65 -12.37
N SER A 286 -9.04 29.53 -12.27
CA SER A 286 -8.75 30.86 -12.85
C SER A 286 -7.22 30.98 -13.08
N GLN A 287 -6.69 31.57 -14.16
CA GLN A 287 -6.28 33.01 -14.30
C GLN A 287 -5.60 33.59 -13.04
N LEU A 288 -4.55 34.42 -13.10
CA LEU A 288 -3.94 35.23 -14.19
C LEU A 288 -2.67 34.57 -14.79
N ALA A 289 -1.73 35.16 -15.55
CA ALA A 289 -1.52 36.53 -16.08
C ALA A 289 -1.07 36.52 -17.58
N LYS A 290 -0.21 37.46 -18.02
CA LYS A 290 0.40 37.54 -19.38
C LYS A 290 1.78 38.20 -19.41
N SER A 291 2.53 37.84 -20.46
CA SER A 291 3.59 38.58 -21.19
C SER A 291 5.05 38.23 -20.79
N LYS A 292 6.06 38.25 -21.68
CA LYS A 292 6.19 38.82 -23.05
C LYS A 292 7.44 38.24 -23.73
N GLN A 293 7.40 37.75 -24.99
CA GLN A 293 8.48 37.87 -26.01
C GLN A 293 8.11 37.22 -27.36
N GLN A 294 8.89 37.54 -28.40
CA GLN A 294 8.68 37.26 -29.84
C GLN A 294 10.03 36.77 -30.47
N PRO A 295 10.18 36.46 -31.79
CA PRO A 295 10.67 35.15 -32.20
C PRO A 295 11.94 35.14 -33.09
N SER A 296 12.58 33.96 -33.25
CA SER A 296 13.32 33.56 -34.47
C SER A 296 13.59 32.03 -34.43
N LEU A 297 13.16 31.26 -35.44
CA LEU A 297 13.87 30.77 -36.64
C LEU A 297 14.69 29.47 -36.44
N ASP A 298 14.20 28.39 -37.08
CA ASP A 298 14.91 27.16 -37.49
C ASP A 298 16.12 27.46 -38.44
N PRO A 299 17.09 26.54 -38.74
CA PRO A 299 16.91 25.06 -38.83
C PRO A 299 18.10 24.13 -38.42
N ALA A 300 17.85 22.82 -38.54
CA ALA A 300 18.84 21.70 -38.54
C ALA A 300 19.65 21.62 -39.88
N PRO A 301 20.54 20.62 -40.18
CA PRO A 301 20.94 19.39 -39.45
C PRO A 301 22.47 19.08 -39.44
N SER A 302 22.89 17.90 -38.95
CA SER A 302 24.28 17.38 -39.08
C SER A 302 24.37 15.85 -39.13
N ASN A 303 25.42 15.30 -39.77
CA ASN A 303 25.55 13.87 -40.14
C ASN A 303 27.04 13.47 -40.38
N PHE A 304 27.52 12.32 -39.82
CA PHE A 304 28.76 11.55 -40.19
C PHE A 304 30.16 12.24 -40.04
N ILE A 305 31.37 11.65 -39.81
CA ILE A 305 32.05 10.31 -39.92
C ILE A 305 33.15 10.15 -38.80
N PRO A 306 33.61 8.94 -38.38
CA PRO A 306 34.70 8.71 -37.38
C PRO A 306 36.09 8.23 -37.93
N THR A 307 37.16 8.32 -37.11
CA THR A 307 38.55 7.75 -37.29
C THR A 307 39.25 7.59 -35.91
N HIS A 308 39.83 6.46 -35.46
CA HIS A 308 41.04 5.65 -35.81
C HIS A 308 42.32 5.87 -34.91
N LEU A 309 42.87 4.76 -34.37
CA LEU A 309 44.15 4.52 -33.63
C LEU A 309 45.42 4.57 -34.56
N PRO A 310 46.72 4.28 -34.17
CA PRO A 310 47.39 3.74 -32.93
C PRO A 310 48.73 4.51 -32.58
N PRO A 311 49.91 3.96 -32.11
CA PRO A 311 50.33 2.73 -31.38
C PRO A 311 51.31 2.93 -30.15
N HIS A 312 51.75 1.81 -29.50
CA HIS A 312 52.77 1.70 -28.41
C HIS A 312 54.27 1.84 -28.86
N PRO A 313 55.28 1.90 -27.95
CA PRO A 313 55.95 0.68 -27.41
C PRO A 313 56.50 0.74 -25.95
N HIS A 314 56.88 -0.44 -25.38
CA HIS A 314 57.65 -0.61 -24.13
C HIS A 314 59.18 -0.47 -24.34
N PRO A 315 60.01 -0.43 -23.27
CA PRO A 315 60.82 -1.64 -22.96
C PRO A 315 61.07 -1.94 -21.45
N HIS A 316 61.63 -3.13 -21.19
CA HIS A 316 62.05 -3.68 -19.88
C HIS A 316 63.34 -3.06 -19.31
N PHE A 317 63.62 -3.25 -18.00
CA PHE A 317 64.94 -3.71 -17.51
C PHE A 317 64.91 -4.21 -16.04
N GLN A 318 65.73 -5.22 -15.73
CA GLN A 318 66.12 -5.71 -14.39
C GLN A 318 67.67 -5.77 -14.36
N PRO A 319 68.36 -5.63 -13.19
CA PRO A 319 68.81 -6.85 -12.50
C PRO A 319 69.06 -6.78 -10.97
N GLN A 320 68.99 -7.97 -10.35
CA GLN A 320 69.80 -8.55 -9.25
C GLN A 320 70.63 -7.67 -8.28
N PHE A 321 70.61 -8.03 -6.98
CA PHE A 321 71.77 -8.60 -6.25
C PHE A 321 71.36 -9.18 -4.87
N GLN A 322 71.98 -10.30 -4.46
CA GLN A 322 72.01 -10.80 -3.06
C GLN A 322 73.36 -10.43 -2.41
N PRO A 323 73.50 -10.55 -1.08
CA PRO A 323 74.31 -11.68 -0.59
C PRO A 323 73.79 -12.37 0.69
N HIS A 324 74.46 -13.47 1.03
CA HIS A 324 74.22 -14.44 2.10
C HIS A 324 75.11 -14.14 3.33
N PHE A 325 74.66 -14.40 4.57
CA PHE A 325 75.25 -15.40 5.52
C PHE A 325 74.61 -15.39 6.92
N GLN A 326 74.74 -16.55 7.60
CA GLN A 326 74.22 -16.93 8.94
C GLN A 326 75.27 -16.73 10.07
N PRO A 327 75.14 -17.33 11.29
CA PRO A 327 74.09 -17.22 12.32
C PRO A 327 74.66 -16.96 13.75
N HIS A 328 73.83 -16.53 14.71
CA HIS A 328 74.14 -16.74 16.14
C HIS A 328 72.89 -17.06 16.99
N PHE A 329 73.02 -18.04 17.89
CA PHE A 329 72.04 -18.41 18.91
C PHE A 329 72.17 -17.53 20.15
N GLN A 330 71.03 -17.11 20.74
CA GLN A 330 70.89 -16.90 22.18
C GLN A 330 69.40 -16.84 22.59
N THR A 331 69.03 -17.65 23.60
CA THR A 331 67.72 -17.64 24.28
C THR A 331 67.72 -16.62 25.42
N PRO A 332 66.61 -15.90 25.67
CA PRO A 332 65.89 -16.08 26.94
C PRO A 332 64.36 -15.76 26.82
N PRO A 333 63.59 -15.61 27.91
CA PRO A 333 63.14 -16.63 28.86
C PRO A 333 61.59 -16.80 28.85
N GLN A 334 61.04 -17.80 29.55
CA GLN A 334 59.59 -17.99 29.67
C GLN A 334 58.94 -17.10 30.75
N ILE A 335 57.74 -16.60 30.47
CA ILE A 335 56.78 -15.95 31.38
C ILE A 335 55.36 -16.49 31.03
N PRO A 336 54.43 -16.70 31.98
CA PRO A 336 53.46 -17.81 31.88
C PRO A 336 52.10 -17.47 31.24
N PHE A 337 51.40 -18.55 30.85
CA PHE A 337 50.03 -18.56 30.32
C PHE A 337 48.98 -18.09 31.34
N LEU A 338 48.08 -17.19 30.91
CA LEU A 338 46.68 -17.08 31.36
C LEU A 338 45.80 -16.64 30.14
N PRO A 339 44.47 -16.87 30.17
CA PRO A 339 43.72 -17.22 28.96
C PRO A 339 43.07 -16.04 28.23
N HIS A 340 42.84 -16.23 26.93
CA HIS A 340 42.04 -15.34 26.09
C HIS A 340 40.53 -15.65 26.29
N PRO A 341 39.65 -14.64 26.40
CA PRO A 341 38.21 -14.86 26.51
C PRO A 341 37.61 -15.35 25.18
N GLN A 342 36.68 -16.29 25.25
CA GLN A 342 35.99 -16.85 24.09
C GLN A 342 34.91 -15.89 23.56
N ALA A 343 34.88 -15.67 22.25
CA ALA A 343 33.74 -15.04 21.58
C ALA A 343 32.55 -16.00 21.54
N PRO A 344 31.29 -15.50 21.64
CA PRO A 344 30.10 -16.34 21.61
C PRO A 344 29.82 -16.92 20.20
N PRO A 345 29.25 -18.13 20.09
CA PRO A 345 28.96 -18.76 18.80
C PRO A 345 27.74 -18.14 18.11
N PHE A 346 27.83 -18.01 16.78
CA PHE A 346 26.71 -17.65 15.89
C PHE A 346 25.57 -18.67 16.02
N VAL A 347 24.34 -18.17 16.24
CA VAL A 347 23.13 -19.00 16.26
C VAL A 347 22.47 -18.96 14.88
N SER A 348 22.46 -20.09 14.17
CA SER A 348 21.69 -20.23 12.94
C SER A 348 20.20 -20.50 13.24
N HIS A 349 19.31 -19.61 12.80
CA HIS A 349 17.86 -19.77 12.99
C HIS A 349 17.26 -20.87 12.09
N THR A 350 17.29 -22.13 12.53
CA THR A 350 16.42 -23.19 11.99
C THR A 350 15.07 -23.19 12.69
N PHE A 351 14.03 -22.76 11.99
CA PHE A 351 12.66 -22.67 12.49
C PHE A 351 12.01 -24.07 12.62
N GLN A 352 11.89 -24.58 13.84
CA GLN A 352 11.12 -25.80 14.13
C GLN A 352 9.61 -25.48 14.21
N ALA A 353 8.78 -26.30 13.57
CA ALA A 353 7.34 -26.18 13.62
C ALA A 353 6.76 -26.99 14.79
N ASN A 354 6.27 -26.31 15.83
CA ASN A 354 5.56 -26.94 16.95
C ASN A 354 4.06 -27.13 16.65
N GLY A 355 3.53 -28.29 17.00
CA GLY A 355 2.09 -28.55 17.09
C GLY A 355 1.48 -28.03 18.40
N PRO A 356 0.14 -28.12 18.56
CA PRO A 356 -0.57 -27.55 19.70
C PRO A 356 -0.32 -28.33 21.01
N PRO A 357 -0.38 -27.67 22.18
CA PRO A 357 0.00 -28.25 23.47
C PRO A 357 -1.09 -29.15 24.08
N GLN A 358 -0.67 -30.20 24.80
CA GLN A 358 -1.52 -30.92 25.75
C GLN A 358 -1.37 -30.35 27.17
N GLN A 359 -2.41 -30.59 27.99
CA GLN A 359 -2.66 -29.87 29.25
C GLN A 359 -1.77 -30.31 30.41
N VAL A 360 -1.69 -29.42 31.42
CA VAL A 360 -0.83 -29.52 32.60
C VAL A 360 -1.49 -30.32 33.72
N GLY A 361 -0.73 -31.18 34.39
CA GLY A 361 -1.08 -31.87 35.64
C GLY A 361 0.17 -32.02 36.54
N PRO A 362 0.04 -32.02 37.88
CA PRO A 362 1.02 -31.32 38.72
C PRO A 362 2.15 -32.19 39.32
N HIS A 363 3.29 -31.51 39.59
CA HIS A 363 4.34 -31.76 40.60
C HIS A 363 4.61 -33.20 41.09
N PHE A 364 5.89 -33.61 41.14
CA PHE A 364 6.58 -33.83 42.44
C PHE A 364 8.12 -33.81 42.35
N GLN A 365 8.69 -33.34 43.45
CA GLN A 365 10.08 -33.02 43.86
C GLN A 365 11.31 -33.79 43.32
N ASN A 366 12.42 -33.03 43.23
CA ASN A 366 13.80 -33.52 43.22
C ASN A 366 14.13 -34.40 44.44
N PHE A 367 14.79 -35.55 44.22
CA PHE A 367 15.67 -36.19 45.22
C PHE A 367 16.91 -36.80 44.56
N HIS A 368 17.99 -36.01 44.49
CA HIS A 368 19.35 -36.51 44.22
C HIS A 368 20.08 -36.68 45.56
N ASN A 369 19.97 -37.88 46.18
CA ASN A 369 21.04 -38.47 47.01
C ASN A 369 20.61 -39.83 47.58
N SER A 370 21.20 -40.91 47.09
CA SER A 370 21.31 -42.20 47.79
C SER A 370 22.40 -43.04 47.14
N THR A 371 23.61 -43.03 47.70
CA THR A 371 24.68 -43.93 47.27
C THR A 371 24.38 -45.33 47.80
N PHE A 372 24.21 -46.32 46.92
CA PHE A 372 24.16 -47.74 47.28
C PHE A 372 25.17 -48.55 46.46
N ALA A 373 25.98 -49.33 47.17
CA ALA A 373 26.80 -50.43 46.67
C ALA A 373 26.58 -51.59 47.66
N PHE A 374 26.69 -52.88 47.35
CA PHE A 374 27.25 -53.63 46.21
C PHE A 374 26.41 -54.90 45.97
N ALA A 375 26.61 -55.55 44.81
CA ALA A 375 26.81 -57.02 44.74
C ALA A 375 27.57 -57.38 43.44
N PRO A 376 28.62 -58.22 43.48
CA PRO A 376 29.36 -58.57 42.28
C PRO A 376 28.66 -59.69 41.50
N LEU A 377 28.14 -59.38 40.31
CA LEU A 377 27.73 -60.40 39.35
C LEU A 377 28.95 -60.97 38.62
N ALA A 378 28.97 -62.30 38.45
CA ALA A 378 30.06 -63.02 37.82
C ALA A 378 30.34 -62.51 36.40
N SER A 379 31.61 -62.57 35.98
CA SER A 379 32.11 -62.03 34.72
C SER A 379 31.35 -62.56 33.50
N LEU A 380 30.52 -61.71 32.91
CA LEU A 380 30.12 -61.88 31.51
C LEU A 380 31.37 -61.74 30.62
N PRO A 381 31.48 -62.51 29.52
CA PRO A 381 32.59 -62.38 28.59
C PRO A 381 32.63 -60.96 28.01
N PRO A 382 33.82 -60.40 27.73
CA PRO A 382 33.93 -59.04 27.21
C PRO A 382 33.15 -58.91 25.89
N ALA A 383 32.22 -57.96 25.85
CA ALA A 383 31.53 -57.62 24.62
C ALA A 383 32.56 -57.23 23.55
N PRO A 384 32.35 -57.60 22.27
CA PRO A 384 33.22 -57.16 21.19
C PRO A 384 33.26 -55.62 21.18
N PRO A 385 34.41 -55.00 20.83
CA PRO A 385 34.51 -53.55 20.80
C PRO A 385 33.43 -52.97 19.89
N PRO A 386 32.79 -51.85 20.27
CA PRO A 386 31.80 -51.21 19.42
C PRO A 386 32.44 -50.86 18.06
N PRO A 387 31.69 -50.96 16.95
CA PRO A 387 32.23 -50.59 15.64
C PRO A 387 32.73 -49.14 15.69
N PRO A 388 33.86 -48.83 15.00
CA PRO A 388 34.43 -47.50 15.03
C PRO A 388 33.39 -46.47 14.54
N PRO A 389 33.35 -45.25 15.12
CA PRO A 389 32.44 -44.21 14.67
C PRO A 389 32.57 -43.97 13.16
N ILE A 390 31.45 -43.90 12.46
CA ILE A 390 31.43 -43.61 11.03
C ILE A 390 31.83 -42.14 10.86
N LYS A 391 33.10 -41.88 10.55
CA LYS A 391 33.59 -40.53 10.23
C LYS A 391 33.01 -40.12 8.87
N TYR A 392 32.09 -39.17 8.86
CA TYR A 392 31.49 -38.68 7.62
C TYR A 392 32.46 -37.74 6.89
N PRO A 393 32.36 -37.59 5.55
CA PRO A 393 33.24 -36.68 4.79
C PRO A 393 33.19 -35.22 5.24
N ILE A 394 32.10 -34.80 5.90
CA ILE A 394 31.95 -33.46 6.48
C ILE A 394 32.71 -33.26 7.80
N GLU A 395 33.18 -34.35 8.42
CA GLU A 395 33.95 -34.36 9.68
C GLU A 395 35.47 -34.50 9.42
N ASP A 396 35.89 -34.53 8.16
CA ASP A 396 37.30 -34.55 7.77
C ASP A 396 37.81 -33.13 7.46
N LEU A 397 37.90 -32.32 8.52
CA LEU A 397 38.40 -30.93 8.43
C LEU A 397 39.92 -30.86 8.21
N ASP A 398 40.64 -31.96 8.38
CA ASP A 398 42.10 -32.08 8.27
C ASP A 398 42.60 -32.26 6.81
N VAL A 399 42.03 -31.49 5.87
CA VAL A 399 42.61 -31.39 4.52
C VAL A 399 43.91 -30.60 4.61
N ALA A 400 45.02 -31.32 4.78
CA ALA A 400 46.36 -30.75 4.82
C ALA A 400 46.57 -29.80 3.61
N PRO A 401 46.99 -28.54 3.83
CA PRO A 401 47.21 -27.59 2.75
C PRO A 401 48.17 -28.16 1.70
N ARG A 402 47.72 -28.22 0.44
CA ARG A 402 48.57 -28.68 -0.67
C ARG A 402 49.75 -27.72 -0.80
N VAL A 403 50.97 -28.23 -0.59
CA VAL A 403 52.23 -27.47 -0.66
C VAL A 403 52.36 -26.74 -2.00
N ASP A 404 51.99 -27.40 -3.10
CA ASP A 404 51.96 -26.86 -4.47
C ASP A 404 50.52 -26.63 -4.98
N GLY A 405 49.58 -26.34 -4.08
CA GLY A 405 48.18 -26.04 -4.44
C GLY A 405 48.02 -24.65 -5.08
N PRO A 406 46.93 -24.42 -5.85
CA PRO A 406 46.60 -23.06 -6.30
C PRO A 406 46.40 -22.17 -5.07
N LYS A 407 47.24 -21.13 -4.94
CA LYS A 407 47.15 -20.18 -3.83
C LYS A 407 45.77 -19.51 -3.86
N ARG A 408 45.02 -19.59 -2.76
CA ARG A 408 43.74 -18.88 -2.63
C ARG A 408 43.97 -17.39 -2.92
N PRO A 409 43.16 -16.74 -3.79
CA PRO A 409 43.24 -15.30 -4.00
C PRO A 409 43.14 -14.55 -2.67
N ASP A 410 43.91 -13.47 -2.53
CA ASP A 410 43.82 -12.62 -1.35
C ASP A 410 42.38 -12.06 -1.23
N LEU A 411 41.84 -12.08 -0.01
CA LEU A 411 40.49 -11.56 0.24
C LEU A 411 40.44 -10.07 -0.11
N LYS A 412 39.49 -9.69 -0.97
CA LYS A 412 39.16 -8.29 -1.22
C LYS A 412 38.27 -7.81 -0.08
N TYR A 413 38.65 -6.71 0.55
CA TYR A 413 37.87 -6.05 1.58
C TYR A 413 37.29 -4.77 1.00
N PHE A 414 36.02 -4.52 1.30
CA PHE A 414 35.34 -3.31 0.86
C PHE A 414 35.74 -2.10 1.71
N SER A 415 36.10 -2.28 2.99
CA SER A 415 36.51 -1.17 3.85
C SER A 415 37.99 -0.79 3.67
N GLN A 416 38.28 0.51 3.83
CA GLN A 416 39.63 1.06 3.68
C GLN A 416 40.57 0.74 4.86
N ASP A 417 40.03 0.48 6.04
CA ASP A 417 40.70 0.34 7.34
C ASP A 417 40.82 -1.11 7.84
N ASN A 418 40.84 -2.08 6.91
CA ASN A 418 40.81 -3.51 7.23
C ASN A 418 41.96 -3.97 8.19
N PRO A 419 41.65 -4.64 9.32
CA PRO A 419 42.63 -5.11 10.30
C PRO A 419 43.64 -6.16 9.79
N MET A 420 43.46 -6.77 8.60
CA MET A 420 44.49 -7.64 8.03
C MET A 420 45.64 -6.90 7.30
N VAL A 421 45.59 -5.57 7.22
CA VAL A 421 46.55 -4.73 6.49
C VAL A 421 47.55 -4.04 7.44
N PHE A 422 48.06 -4.75 8.45
CA PHE A 422 49.15 -4.25 9.29
C PHE A 422 50.43 -4.00 8.46
N GLY A 423 50.87 -2.74 8.40
CA GLY A 423 52.19 -2.35 7.87
C GLY A 423 52.30 -2.12 6.36
N LYS A 424 51.20 -2.13 5.60
CA LYS A 424 51.20 -1.59 4.21
C LYS A 424 50.72 -0.12 4.24
N PRO A 425 51.19 0.75 3.33
CA PRO A 425 50.66 2.11 3.23
C PRO A 425 49.16 2.08 2.94
N LYS A 426 48.40 3.03 3.52
CA LYS A 426 46.99 3.24 3.18
C LYS A 426 46.89 3.47 1.67
N THR A 427 46.32 2.52 0.94
CA THR A 427 45.88 2.75 -0.43
C THR A 427 44.73 3.75 -0.43
N GLU A 428 44.62 4.53 -1.51
CA GLU A 428 43.39 5.24 -1.84
C GLU A 428 42.27 4.20 -1.91
N GLY A 429 41.33 4.29 -0.96
CA GLY A 429 40.17 3.42 -0.85
C GLY A 429 38.90 4.25 -0.98
N ASN A 430 37.76 3.56 -0.92
CA ASN A 430 36.43 4.16 -1.05
C ASN A 430 35.99 5.05 0.15
N GLY A 431 36.86 5.34 1.11
CA GLY A 431 36.50 6.11 2.32
C GLY A 431 35.62 5.38 3.33
N VAL A 432 35.08 4.20 3.00
CA VAL A 432 34.18 3.45 3.88
C VAL A 432 34.99 2.69 4.93
N HIS A 433 34.68 2.92 6.21
CA HIS A 433 35.29 2.25 7.35
C HIS A 433 34.56 0.95 7.71
N MET A 434 35.28 -0.01 8.29
CA MET A 434 34.78 -1.33 8.69
C MET A 434 33.61 -1.22 9.68
N SER A 435 33.64 -0.19 10.53
CA SER A 435 32.56 0.14 11.46
C SER A 435 31.25 0.54 10.79
N SER A 436 31.29 1.10 9.57
CA SER A 436 30.11 1.52 8.80
C SER A 436 29.59 0.44 7.85
N ILE A 437 30.36 -0.62 7.55
CA ILE A 437 29.92 -1.72 6.66
C ILE A 437 28.62 -2.37 7.14
N GLY A 438 28.44 -2.55 8.45
CA GLY A 438 27.21 -3.12 9.01
C GLY A 438 25.98 -2.25 8.73
N GLN A 439 26.07 -0.95 9.04
CA GLN A 439 25.01 0.04 8.79
C GLN A 439 24.70 0.19 7.29
N LEU A 440 25.73 0.12 6.45
CA LEU A 440 25.63 0.20 5.00
C LEU A 440 24.91 -1.02 4.39
N LEU A 441 25.19 -2.23 4.87
CA LEU A 441 24.47 -3.43 4.45
C LEU A 441 23.03 -3.46 4.98
N GLU A 442 22.82 -3.05 6.24
CA GLU A 442 21.49 -2.96 6.87
C GLU A 442 20.57 -1.98 6.12
N THR A 443 21.07 -0.79 5.77
CA THR A 443 20.32 0.21 5.00
C THR A 443 20.03 -0.26 3.58
N TRP A 444 21.02 -0.82 2.87
CA TRP A 444 20.81 -1.36 1.52
C TRP A 444 19.77 -2.48 1.49
N ASP A 445 19.84 -3.44 2.43
CA ASP A 445 18.89 -4.55 2.53
C ASP A 445 17.49 -4.03 2.89
N THR A 446 17.37 -3.12 3.87
CA THR A 446 16.09 -2.50 4.25
C THR A 446 15.42 -1.81 3.06
N LEU A 447 16.16 -1.01 2.28
CA LEU A 447 15.64 -0.30 1.12
C LEU A 447 15.15 -1.25 0.02
N ASN A 448 15.88 -2.35 -0.24
CA ASN A 448 15.52 -3.32 -1.28
C ASN A 448 14.40 -4.30 -0.83
N VAL A 449 14.41 -4.76 0.43
CA VAL A 449 13.37 -5.66 0.99
C VAL A 449 12.01 -4.95 1.09
N TYR A 450 12.01 -3.67 1.48
CA TYR A 450 10.81 -2.84 1.58
C TYR A 450 10.64 -1.87 0.40
N CYS A 451 11.25 -2.14 -0.75
CA CYS A 451 11.21 -1.30 -1.95
C CYS A 451 9.78 -0.90 -2.38
N GLN A 452 8.80 -1.80 -2.22
CA GLN A 452 7.39 -1.54 -2.51
C GLN A 452 6.76 -0.47 -1.60
N ILE A 453 7.21 -0.39 -0.35
CA ILE A 453 6.74 0.59 0.65
C ILE A 453 7.39 1.94 0.39
N PHE A 454 8.71 1.95 0.18
CA PHE A 454 9.47 3.14 -0.19
C PHE A 454 9.14 3.66 -1.60
N LYS A 455 8.58 2.81 -2.46
CA LYS A 455 8.34 3.04 -3.90
C LYS A 455 9.63 3.33 -4.65
N LEU A 456 10.68 2.58 -4.31
CA LEU A 456 11.95 2.54 -5.01
C LEU A 456 11.98 1.32 -5.93
N ASP A 457 12.68 1.42 -7.05
CA ASP A 457 13.10 0.24 -7.80
C ASP A 457 14.28 -0.43 -7.06
N SER A 458 14.55 -1.71 -7.34
CA SER A 458 15.69 -2.43 -6.76
C SER A 458 17.01 -2.02 -7.43
N PHE A 459 18.04 -1.76 -6.63
CA PHE A 459 19.36 -1.30 -7.08
C PHE A 459 20.50 -2.12 -6.46
N THR A 460 21.65 -2.22 -7.14
CA THR A 460 22.76 -3.05 -6.66
C THR A 460 23.45 -2.41 -5.46
N PHE A 461 24.25 -3.20 -4.75
CA PHE A 461 25.07 -2.67 -3.64
C PHE A 461 26.14 -1.69 -4.14
N ASP A 462 26.69 -1.93 -5.34
CA ASP A 462 27.69 -1.05 -5.94
C ASP A 462 27.07 0.32 -6.30
N ASP A 463 25.89 0.34 -6.97
CA ASP A 463 25.14 1.57 -7.28
C ASP A 463 24.84 2.39 -6.00
N PHE A 464 24.46 1.70 -4.92
CA PHE A 464 24.14 2.32 -3.64
C PHE A 464 25.35 3.00 -3.00
N VAL A 465 26.51 2.35 -3.02
CA VAL A 465 27.72 2.95 -2.45
C VAL A 465 28.22 4.09 -3.33
N GLU A 466 28.22 3.95 -4.65
CA GLU A 466 28.58 5.03 -5.57
C GLU A 466 27.66 6.26 -5.38
N ALA A 467 26.35 6.05 -5.20
CA ALA A 467 25.40 7.12 -4.86
C ALA A 467 25.71 7.77 -3.50
N LEU A 468 26.03 7.00 -2.46
CA LEU A 468 26.41 7.53 -1.14
C LEU A 468 27.75 8.28 -1.15
N GLN A 469 28.67 7.93 -2.04
CA GLN A 469 29.95 8.61 -2.24
C GLN A 469 29.87 9.84 -3.16
N PHE A 470 28.79 9.99 -3.91
CA PHE A 470 28.66 11.03 -4.91
C PHE A 470 28.69 12.43 -4.29
N THR A 471 29.58 13.29 -4.80
CA THR A 471 29.70 14.70 -4.39
C THR A 471 29.90 15.56 -5.63
N SER A 472 28.97 16.47 -5.87
CA SER A 472 29.03 17.48 -6.92
C SER A 472 28.21 18.70 -6.48
N GLU A 473 28.64 19.90 -6.87
CA GLU A 473 27.87 21.14 -6.71
C GLU A 473 27.00 21.44 -7.95
N ASP A 474 27.37 20.86 -9.11
CA ASP A 474 26.77 21.11 -10.42
C ASP A 474 25.73 20.06 -10.87
N ALA A 475 25.69 18.90 -10.19
CA ALA A 475 24.86 17.76 -10.56
C ALA A 475 24.28 17.06 -9.32
N GLU A 476 23.05 16.57 -9.43
CA GLU A 476 22.38 15.79 -8.38
C GLU A 476 22.45 14.29 -8.73
N CYS A 477 22.69 13.42 -7.74
CA CYS A 477 22.55 11.98 -7.93
C CYS A 477 21.10 11.56 -7.64
N GLU A 478 20.37 11.18 -8.68
CA GLU A 478 18.94 10.83 -8.59
C GLU A 478 18.69 9.74 -7.54
N LEU A 479 19.45 8.64 -7.57
CA LEU A 479 19.32 7.54 -6.61
C LEU A 479 19.55 7.99 -5.16
N PHE A 480 20.55 8.85 -4.91
CA PHE A 480 20.85 9.39 -3.58
C PHE A 480 19.69 10.24 -3.05
N VAL A 481 19.15 11.14 -3.87
CA VAL A 481 18.01 12.00 -3.51
C VAL A 481 16.74 11.17 -3.32
N GLU A 482 16.47 10.23 -4.22
CA GLU A 482 15.28 9.38 -4.16
C GLU A 482 15.24 8.51 -2.91
N ILE A 483 16.36 7.89 -2.52
CA ILE A 483 16.46 7.09 -1.30
C ILE A 483 16.09 7.90 -0.05
N HIS A 484 16.72 9.06 0.16
CA HIS A 484 16.42 9.90 1.33
C HIS A 484 14.97 10.39 1.31
N CYS A 485 14.49 10.90 0.18
CA CYS A 485 13.11 11.34 0.02
C CYS A 485 12.10 10.21 0.20
N ALA A 486 12.42 8.98 -0.21
CA ALA A 486 11.55 7.81 -0.07
C ALA A 486 11.40 7.39 1.40
N VAL A 487 12.51 7.33 2.15
CA VAL A 487 12.49 7.00 3.58
C VAL A 487 11.77 8.09 4.38
N LEU A 488 12.08 9.36 4.16
CA LEU A 488 11.43 10.50 4.83
C LEU A 488 9.90 10.51 4.63
N LYS A 489 9.39 10.19 3.44
CA LYS A 489 7.94 10.12 3.14
C LYS A 489 7.18 9.12 4.03
N ILE A 490 7.85 8.12 4.61
CA ILE A 490 7.24 7.10 5.49
C ILE A 490 7.12 7.60 6.94
N LEU A 491 7.91 8.59 7.34
CA LEU A 491 7.91 9.14 8.71
C LEU A 491 6.69 10.02 9.00
N VAL A 492 6.20 10.76 8.01
CA VAL A 492 5.02 11.64 8.13
C VAL A 492 4.19 11.55 6.85
N ASN A 493 2.87 11.39 6.99
CA ASN A 493 1.93 11.37 5.86
C ASN A 493 1.95 12.71 5.09
N SER A 494 1.48 12.69 3.84
CA SER A 494 1.33 13.95 3.08
C SER A 494 0.16 14.77 3.64
N GLU A 495 0.14 16.07 3.37
CA GLU A 495 -1.01 16.94 3.69
C GLU A 495 -2.33 16.38 3.11
N ALA A 496 -2.27 15.76 1.93
CA ALA A 496 -3.43 15.12 1.29
C ALA A 496 -3.84 13.79 1.96
N ASP A 497 -2.93 13.15 2.70
CA ASP A 497 -3.09 11.84 3.35
C ASP A 497 -3.17 11.97 4.89
N ASP A 498 -3.78 13.04 5.41
CA ASP A 498 -3.99 13.36 6.84
C ASP A 498 -2.82 13.97 7.63
N GLY A 499 -1.62 14.08 7.05
CA GLY A 499 -0.48 14.79 7.64
C GLY A 499 0.07 14.22 8.95
N LYS A 500 -0.40 13.05 9.42
CA LYS A 500 0.03 12.48 10.71
C LYS A 500 1.45 11.94 10.65
N ILE A 501 2.17 12.20 11.74
CA ILE A 501 3.45 11.58 12.06
C ILE A 501 3.20 10.07 12.33
N GLN A 502 4.04 9.22 11.74
CA GLN A 502 3.93 7.75 11.78
C GLN A 502 4.94 7.08 12.72
N VAL A 503 5.87 7.86 13.26
CA VAL A 503 6.96 7.45 14.16
C VAL A 503 6.83 8.15 15.51
N GLN A 504 7.48 7.59 16.53
CA GLN A 504 7.62 8.25 17.84
C GLN A 504 8.77 9.25 17.75
N LEU A 505 8.55 10.46 18.25
CA LEU A 505 9.53 11.55 18.28
C LEU A 505 9.57 12.13 19.71
N PRO A 506 10.73 12.60 20.19
CA PRO A 506 10.80 13.37 21.43
C PRO A 506 9.92 14.61 21.38
N GLU A 507 9.28 14.92 22.51
CA GLU A 507 8.65 16.22 22.73
C GLU A 507 9.76 17.29 22.81
N ILE A 508 9.57 18.38 22.09
CA ILE A 508 10.44 19.56 22.19
C ILE A 508 9.74 20.49 23.17
N GLU A 509 10.37 20.80 24.30
CA GLU A 509 9.93 21.90 25.16
C GLU A 509 10.11 23.19 24.36
N GLU A 510 9.01 23.83 23.96
CA GLU A 510 9.01 25.19 23.44
C GLU A 510 9.55 26.10 24.55
N SER A 511 10.60 26.87 24.26
CA SER A 511 11.17 27.80 25.24
C SER A 511 10.20 28.96 25.45
N ASP A 512 9.58 29.01 26.64
CA ASP A 512 8.71 30.10 27.14
C ASP A 512 9.49 31.43 27.35
N ASP A 513 10.13 31.94 26.29
CA ASP A 513 10.81 33.24 26.22
C ASP A 513 10.01 34.25 25.35
N GLU A 514 8.69 34.04 25.19
CA GLU A 514 7.78 35.13 24.78
C GLU A 514 7.51 36.04 25.99
N GLU A 515 8.14 37.23 26.02
CA GLU A 515 7.94 38.23 27.06
C GLU A 515 6.46 38.62 27.21
N ASP A 516 5.93 38.45 28.42
CA ASP A 516 4.59 38.90 28.84
C ASP A 516 4.38 40.40 28.53
N SER A 517 3.65 40.70 27.46
CA SER A 517 3.25 42.06 27.10
C SER A 517 1.72 42.22 27.02
N GLU A 518 1.04 41.94 28.12
CA GLU A 518 -0.32 42.45 28.35
C GLU A 518 -0.28 43.94 28.68
N ASP A 519 -0.82 44.80 27.79
CA ASP A 519 -1.66 45.93 28.24
C ASP A 519 -2.51 46.50 27.07
N GLU A 520 -3.79 46.78 27.35
CA GLU A 520 -4.75 47.20 26.32
C GLU A 520 -4.61 48.66 25.85
N ALA A 521 -4.74 48.82 24.53
CA ALA A 521 -5.29 49.95 23.79
C ALA A 521 -5.63 51.27 24.53
N SER A 522 -4.96 52.37 24.13
CA SER A 522 -5.58 53.70 24.08
C SER A 522 -4.96 54.66 23.04
N ALA A 523 -5.81 55.05 22.08
CA ALA A 523 -5.81 56.21 21.17
C ALA A 523 -4.51 57.00 20.83
N VAL A 524 -4.26 57.11 19.51
CA VAL A 524 -3.28 58.00 18.84
C VAL A 524 -3.73 59.47 18.90
N PRO A 525 -2.82 60.45 19.16
CA PRO A 525 -2.37 61.34 18.08
C PRO A 525 -0.87 61.75 18.12
N THR A 526 -0.24 61.74 16.94
CA THR A 526 1.01 62.46 16.58
C THR A 526 0.79 63.99 16.48
N PRO A 527 1.83 64.87 16.34
CA PRO A 527 3.30 64.67 16.36
C PRO A 527 4.14 65.69 17.20
N THR A 528 5.44 65.40 17.40
CA THR A 528 6.67 66.27 17.34
C THR A 528 6.57 67.76 17.75
N PRO A 529 7.42 68.33 18.65
CA PRO A 529 8.88 68.35 18.43
C PRO A 529 9.87 68.31 19.62
N GLU A 530 11.13 68.09 19.24
CA GLU A 530 12.39 68.17 19.97
C GLU A 530 12.66 69.52 20.68
N PRO A 531 13.31 69.48 21.85
CA PRO A 531 14.37 70.45 22.14
C PRO A 531 15.61 69.85 22.84
N GLU A 532 16.80 70.10 22.28
CA GLU A 532 18.08 69.98 23.00
C GLU A 532 18.27 71.15 24.03
N PRO A 533 19.43 71.32 24.71
CA PRO A 533 19.60 70.86 26.09
C PRO A 533 19.89 72.01 27.07
N LYS A 534 19.86 71.75 28.39
CA LYS A 534 20.37 72.67 29.43
C LYS A 534 20.69 71.93 30.75
N PRO A 535 21.52 72.50 31.66
CA PRO A 535 22.85 71.92 31.87
C PRO A 535 23.02 71.23 33.22
N ARG A 536 24.03 70.34 33.31
CA ARG A 536 24.36 69.59 34.52
C ARG A 536 24.76 70.50 35.68
N GLY A 537 23.91 70.53 36.71
CA GLY A 537 24.24 71.09 38.03
C GLY A 537 25.27 70.23 38.75
N ARG A 538 26.34 70.87 39.20
CA ARG A 538 27.53 70.29 39.88
C ARG A 538 27.17 69.43 41.12
N ALA A 539 27.15 68.11 40.97
CA ALA A 539 27.11 67.16 42.09
C ALA A 539 28.49 67.00 42.75
N THR A 540 28.53 66.82 44.07
CA THR A 540 29.74 66.80 44.90
C THR A 540 30.29 65.38 45.12
N ARG A 541 31.60 65.27 45.44
CA ARG A 541 32.34 63.98 45.54
C ARG A 541 31.74 62.94 46.51
N SER A 542 30.84 63.32 47.42
CA SER A 542 30.15 62.39 48.32
C SER A 542 28.99 61.62 47.67
N SER A 543 28.42 62.09 46.55
CA SER A 543 27.34 61.36 45.85
C SER A 543 27.86 60.18 45.03
N LEU A 544 29.07 60.31 44.45
CA LEU A 544 29.70 59.24 43.69
C LEU A 544 30.12 58.07 44.59
N ALA A 545 30.76 58.33 45.73
CA ALA A 545 31.18 57.28 46.66
C ALA A 545 29.99 56.48 47.24
N LYS A 546 28.82 57.10 47.40
CA LYS A 546 27.60 56.39 47.83
C LYS A 546 27.03 55.52 46.71
N ALA A 547 26.96 56.04 45.47
CA ALA A 547 26.51 55.27 44.31
C ALA A 547 27.46 54.08 43.99
N GLU A 548 28.77 54.26 44.17
CA GLU A 548 29.79 53.23 43.95
C GLU A 548 29.73 52.12 45.01
N ALA A 549 29.50 52.47 46.29
CA ALA A 549 29.26 51.49 47.35
C ALA A 549 27.93 50.72 47.17
N GLU A 550 26.88 51.40 46.72
CA GLU A 550 25.56 50.78 46.45
C GLU A 550 25.60 49.88 45.20
N ALA A 551 26.41 50.23 44.20
CA ALA A 551 26.70 49.36 43.05
C ALA A 551 27.53 48.13 43.45
N LEU A 552 28.54 48.28 44.31
CA LEU A 552 29.34 47.17 44.83
C LEU A 552 28.53 46.20 45.72
N GLN A 553 27.54 46.70 46.47
CA GLN A 553 26.62 45.83 47.21
C GLN A 553 25.67 45.07 46.27
N LYS A 554 25.10 45.73 45.25
CA LYS A 554 24.29 45.04 44.23
C LYS A 554 25.08 44.00 43.43
N ALA A 555 26.37 44.22 43.20
CA ALA A 555 27.26 43.24 42.56
C ALA A 555 27.67 42.07 43.48
N ALA A 556 27.44 42.17 44.79
CA ALA A 556 27.80 41.13 45.77
C ALA A 556 26.60 40.29 46.25
N GLU A 557 25.37 40.70 45.93
CA GLU A 557 24.13 39.97 46.25
C GLU A 557 23.56 39.18 45.06
N GLN A 558 24.18 39.27 43.88
CA GLN A 558 23.91 38.31 42.80
C GLN A 558 24.53 36.95 43.17
N PRO A 559 23.81 35.81 42.99
CA PRO A 559 24.42 34.49 43.05
C PRO A 559 25.58 34.42 42.04
N PRO A 560 26.61 33.58 42.27
CA PRO A 560 27.60 33.33 41.24
C PRO A 560 26.88 32.84 39.97
N GLU A 561 27.18 33.45 38.82
CA GLU A 561 26.80 32.89 37.52
C GLU A 561 27.25 31.43 37.51
N GLU A 562 26.30 30.51 37.37
CA GLU A 562 26.62 29.14 37.02
C GLU A 562 27.39 29.15 35.70
N PRO A 563 28.38 28.25 35.52
CA PRO A 563 29.17 28.23 34.29
C PRO A 563 28.22 28.14 33.09
N ALA A 564 28.51 28.94 32.07
CA ALA A 564 27.68 29.12 30.88
C ALA A 564 26.90 27.86 30.48
N GLY A 565 25.59 28.02 30.28
CA GLY A 565 24.70 26.96 29.81
C GLY A 565 25.25 26.22 28.59
N PRO A 566 24.78 25.00 28.31
CA PRO A 566 25.42 24.07 27.38
C PRO A 566 25.79 24.78 26.08
N THR A 567 27.10 24.92 25.82
CA THR A 567 27.60 25.65 24.66
C THR A 567 27.11 24.93 23.41
N ASN A 568 26.07 25.47 22.77
CA ASN A 568 25.50 24.91 21.55
C ASN A 568 26.63 24.62 20.56
N THR A 569 26.82 23.35 20.22
CA THR A 569 27.94 22.91 19.37
C THR A 569 27.66 23.15 17.88
N HIS A 570 26.41 23.49 17.56
CA HIS A 570 25.84 23.66 16.24
C HIS A 570 24.60 24.58 16.29
N ARG A 571 24.19 25.10 15.13
CA ARG A 571 23.04 26.03 14.95
C ARG A 571 21.74 25.33 14.57
N ALA A 572 21.61 24.03 14.79
CA ALA A 572 20.47 23.24 14.32
C ALA A 572 19.11 23.69 14.91
N ALA A 573 19.10 24.26 16.11
CA ALA A 573 17.89 24.87 16.70
C ALA A 573 17.38 26.06 15.87
N GLU A 574 18.27 27.02 15.56
CA GLU A 574 17.98 28.18 14.70
C GLU A 574 17.54 27.76 13.28
N MET A 575 18.09 26.64 12.78
CA MET A 575 17.66 26.07 11.51
C MET A 575 16.23 25.52 11.60
N GLU A 576 15.86 24.86 12.69
CA GLU A 576 14.52 24.30 12.83
C GLU A 576 13.44 25.38 13.00
N GLU A 577 13.68 26.37 13.86
CA GLU A 577 12.79 27.53 14.06
C GLU A 577 12.43 28.25 12.75
N SER A 578 13.34 28.24 11.78
CA SER A 578 13.15 28.88 10.47
C SER A 578 12.62 27.95 9.37
N MET A 579 12.56 26.63 9.60
CA MET A 579 12.28 25.63 8.54
C MET A 579 11.07 24.72 8.79
N GLU A 580 10.61 24.53 10.03
CA GLU A 580 9.48 23.65 10.40
C GLU A 580 9.52 22.29 9.67
N TRP A 581 10.45 21.40 10.02
CA TRP A 581 10.76 20.21 9.20
C TRP A 581 9.55 19.31 8.94
N ILE A 582 8.67 19.18 9.93
CA ILE A 582 7.44 18.37 9.86
C ILE A 582 6.51 18.92 8.77
N GLU A 583 6.37 20.24 8.69
CA GLU A 583 5.45 20.90 7.77
C GLU A 583 6.00 20.92 6.33
N LYS A 584 7.32 21.14 6.16
CA LYS A 584 8.01 20.88 4.88
C LYS A 584 7.81 19.45 4.41
N LEU A 585 7.96 18.48 5.31
CA LEU A 585 7.78 17.06 4.98
C LEU A 585 6.32 16.75 4.60
N ARG A 586 5.31 17.27 5.32
CA ARG A 586 3.88 17.13 4.94
C ARG A 586 3.59 17.67 3.54
N LYS A 587 4.12 18.86 3.22
CA LYS A 587 4.01 19.52 1.91
C LYS A 587 4.83 18.85 0.81
N ARG A 588 5.72 17.90 1.18
CA ARG A 588 6.67 17.22 0.29
C ARG A 588 7.65 18.19 -0.39
N ASP A 589 8.06 19.22 0.35
CA ASP A 589 9.02 20.25 -0.07
C ASP A 589 10.46 19.70 -0.01
N PHE A 590 10.81 18.87 -0.99
CA PHE A 590 12.12 18.21 -1.06
C PHE A 590 13.15 18.92 -1.95
N LYS A 591 12.73 19.90 -2.76
CA LYS A 591 13.61 20.50 -3.78
C LYS A 591 14.51 21.58 -3.20
N ASN A 592 15.61 21.88 -3.90
CA ASN A 592 16.50 23.01 -3.59
C ASN A 592 17.04 23.00 -2.15
N GLY A 593 17.40 21.84 -1.59
CA GLY A 593 17.85 21.72 -0.20
C GLY A 593 16.76 21.32 0.80
N GLY A 594 15.51 21.15 0.35
CA GLY A 594 14.37 20.91 1.23
C GLY A 594 14.44 19.57 1.98
N TRP A 595 14.93 18.49 1.35
CA TRP A 595 15.06 17.21 2.05
C TRP A 595 16.26 17.20 3.01
N GLU A 596 17.31 17.94 2.71
CA GLU A 596 18.48 18.15 3.57
C GLU A 596 18.12 18.99 4.81
N ALA A 597 17.31 20.05 4.64
CA ALA A 597 16.72 20.79 5.76
C ALA A 597 15.84 19.89 6.64
N ILE A 598 14.99 19.05 6.02
CA ILE A 598 14.18 18.07 6.75
C ILE A 598 15.07 17.09 7.55
N MET A 599 16.20 16.65 6.99
CA MET A 599 17.17 15.81 7.70
C MET A 599 17.77 16.52 8.92
N VAL A 600 18.12 17.81 8.83
CA VAL A 600 18.67 18.58 9.95
C VAL A 600 17.64 18.71 11.09
N GLY A 601 16.42 19.13 10.79
CA GLY A 601 15.36 19.28 11.79
C GLY A 601 14.99 17.97 12.48
N LEU A 602 14.86 16.89 11.70
CA LEU A 602 14.64 15.55 12.24
C LEU A 602 15.79 15.08 13.13
N LEU A 603 17.05 15.27 12.71
CA LEU A 603 18.22 14.90 13.51
C LEU A 603 18.31 15.73 14.80
N TYR A 604 17.92 17.01 14.77
CA TYR A 604 17.86 17.87 15.96
C TYR A 604 16.78 17.43 16.94
N GLN A 605 15.57 17.11 16.48
CA GLN A 605 14.51 16.59 17.35
C GLN A 605 14.90 15.23 17.95
N LEU A 606 15.57 14.36 17.19
CA LEU A 606 16.08 13.09 17.70
C LEU A 606 17.26 13.26 18.67
N SER A 607 18.04 14.35 18.61
CA SER A 607 19.16 14.55 19.54
C SER A 607 18.71 14.79 20.98
N LYS A 608 17.42 15.07 21.19
CA LYS A 608 16.78 15.17 22.52
C LYS A 608 16.51 13.80 23.18
N ASP A 609 16.55 12.69 22.44
CA ASP A 609 16.53 11.33 23.02
C ASP A 609 17.96 10.89 23.36
N GLU A 610 18.21 10.50 24.62
CA GLU A 610 19.49 9.93 25.08
C GLU A 610 20.04 8.82 24.17
N ARG A 611 19.16 8.04 23.52
CA ARG A 611 19.52 6.94 22.61
C ARG A 611 20.17 7.42 21.32
N HIS A 612 19.74 8.59 20.82
CA HIS A 612 20.12 9.12 19.52
C HIS A 612 21.08 10.31 19.63
N ALA A 613 21.04 11.06 20.73
CA ALA A 613 21.88 12.21 21.07
C ALA A 613 23.31 12.13 20.50
N ALA A 614 24.13 11.20 20.97
CA ALA A 614 25.54 11.11 20.58
C ALA A 614 25.78 10.86 19.07
N THR A 615 24.81 10.28 18.35
CA THR A 615 24.89 10.07 16.90
C THR A 615 24.39 11.30 16.14
N CYS A 616 23.29 11.90 16.61
CA CYS A 616 22.69 13.09 16.01
C CYS A 616 23.58 14.32 16.18
N GLU A 617 24.08 14.62 17.38
CA GLU A 617 24.99 15.74 17.65
C GLU A 617 26.24 15.69 16.75
N ALA A 618 26.82 14.49 16.57
CA ALA A 618 27.98 14.29 15.69
C ALA A 618 27.70 14.56 14.20
N LEU A 619 26.44 14.43 13.76
CA LEU A 619 26.00 14.82 12.41
C LEU A 619 25.69 16.31 12.33
N LEU A 620 24.98 16.84 13.34
CA LEU A 620 24.54 18.25 13.38
C LEU A 620 25.71 19.24 13.47
N VAL A 621 26.81 18.88 14.14
CA VAL A 621 28.08 19.65 14.12
C VAL A 621 28.64 19.84 12.71
N GLN A 622 28.38 18.90 11.78
CA GLN A 622 28.80 19.02 10.38
C GLN A 622 27.73 19.70 9.50
N LEU A 623 26.45 19.43 9.75
CA LEU A 623 25.33 19.91 8.92
C LEU A 623 24.90 21.35 9.24
N ALA A 624 25.07 21.78 10.49
CA ALA A 624 24.67 23.08 11.02
C ALA A 624 25.80 23.76 11.81
N PRO A 625 26.99 23.97 11.21
CA PRO A 625 28.17 24.43 11.96
C PRO A 625 28.04 25.91 12.40
N LEU A 626 28.74 26.26 13.47
CA LEU A 626 28.64 27.59 14.12
C LEU A 626 29.17 28.76 13.27
N ASP A 627 30.00 28.49 12.27
CA ASP A 627 30.65 29.49 11.41
C ASP A 627 29.82 29.89 10.18
N LEU A 628 28.70 29.22 9.92
CA LEU A 628 27.82 29.47 8.77
C LEU A 628 26.42 29.94 9.20
N GLU A 629 25.69 30.54 8.26
CA GLU A 629 24.30 30.95 8.48
C GLU A 629 23.36 29.72 8.52
N PRO A 630 22.33 29.70 9.38
CA PRO A 630 21.45 28.56 9.59
C PRO A 630 20.38 28.48 8.49
N THR A 631 20.78 28.16 7.25
CA THR A 631 19.90 28.22 6.07
C THR A 631 19.72 26.87 5.37
N GLN A 632 18.63 26.73 4.61
CA GLN A 632 18.38 25.54 3.79
C GLN A 632 19.50 25.29 2.76
N ASP A 633 20.14 26.36 2.25
CA ASP A 633 21.30 26.24 1.37
C ASP A 633 22.55 25.75 2.11
N THR A 634 22.74 26.15 3.38
CA THR A 634 23.80 25.59 4.24
C THR A 634 23.59 24.10 4.46
N ALA A 635 22.37 23.65 4.78
CA ALA A 635 22.06 22.22 4.93
C ALA A 635 22.43 21.43 3.66
N ARG A 636 21.99 21.92 2.49
CA ARG A 636 22.29 21.34 1.17
C ARG A 636 23.80 21.21 0.93
N LEU A 637 24.53 22.30 1.08
CA LEU A 637 25.98 22.35 0.82
C LEU A 637 26.79 21.49 1.80
N GLN A 638 26.37 21.42 3.07
CA GLN A 638 27.04 20.58 4.07
C GLN A 638 26.73 19.10 3.88
N TYR A 639 25.48 18.71 3.58
CA TYR A 639 25.15 17.31 3.30
C TYR A 639 25.90 16.79 2.06
N ALA A 640 26.02 17.63 1.02
CA ALA A 640 26.83 17.33 -0.17
C ALA A 640 28.34 17.22 0.10
N LYS A 641 28.85 17.74 1.23
CA LYS A 641 30.27 17.65 1.64
C LYS A 641 30.52 16.67 2.80
N LEU A 642 29.45 16.13 3.39
CA LEU A 642 29.48 15.20 4.51
C LEU A 642 30.23 13.91 4.15
N ASP A 643 31.09 13.44 5.06
CA ASP A 643 31.82 12.17 4.93
C ASP A 643 30.87 10.97 4.70
N VAL A 644 31.30 10.02 3.87
CA VAL A 644 30.48 8.85 3.48
C VAL A 644 30.02 8.04 4.69
N ASN A 645 30.84 7.90 5.74
CA ASN A 645 30.47 7.16 6.95
C ASN A 645 29.43 7.90 7.79
N LEU A 646 29.41 9.24 7.73
CA LEU A 646 28.38 10.07 8.34
C LEU A 646 27.08 10.05 7.52
N ARG A 647 27.14 10.05 6.18
CA ARG A 647 25.97 9.82 5.32
C ARG A 647 25.31 8.47 5.59
N ILE A 648 26.11 7.39 5.69
CA ILE A 648 25.64 6.05 6.05
C ILE A 648 24.90 6.08 7.40
N LYS A 649 25.45 6.77 8.42
CA LYS A 649 24.78 6.92 9.73
C LYS A 649 23.48 7.70 9.64
N ALA A 650 23.46 8.85 8.95
CA ALA A 650 22.27 9.67 8.79
C ALA A 650 21.13 8.88 8.12
N LEU A 651 21.43 8.14 7.04
CA LEU A 651 20.48 7.26 6.37
C LEU A 651 20.04 6.08 7.26
N GLN A 652 20.95 5.50 8.04
CA GLN A 652 20.63 4.39 8.94
C GLN A 652 19.69 4.81 10.08
N VAL A 653 19.88 6.00 10.65
CA VAL A 653 18.96 6.57 11.66
C VAL A 653 17.54 6.66 11.10
N ILE A 654 17.35 7.25 9.91
CA ILE A 654 16.00 7.40 9.34
C ILE A 654 15.40 6.07 8.88
N CYS A 655 16.21 5.13 8.38
CA CYS A 655 15.73 3.79 8.05
C CYS A 655 15.22 3.05 9.30
N MET A 656 15.96 3.13 10.41
CA MET A 656 15.55 2.50 11.67
C MET A 656 14.20 3.01 12.19
N LEU A 657 13.93 4.33 12.10
CA LEU A 657 12.63 4.89 12.46
C LEU A 657 11.47 4.29 11.65
N THR A 658 11.70 3.99 10.36
CA THR A 658 10.62 3.42 9.52
C THR A 658 10.19 2.01 9.95
N ALA A 659 11.06 1.24 10.61
CA ALA A 659 10.70 -0.09 11.12
C ALA A 659 9.59 -0.03 12.20
N GLU A 660 9.47 1.10 12.91
CA GLU A 660 8.39 1.33 13.89
C GLU A 660 7.08 1.84 13.26
N THR A 661 7.00 2.00 11.94
CA THR A 661 5.78 2.50 11.30
C THR A 661 4.75 1.41 11.06
N LYS A 662 3.47 1.81 10.98
CA LYS A 662 2.38 0.89 10.61
C LYS A 662 2.51 0.37 9.18
N ALA A 663 3.15 1.12 8.28
CA ALA A 663 3.38 0.73 6.89
C ALA A 663 4.27 -0.51 6.80
N ILE A 664 5.44 -0.51 7.45
CA ILE A 664 6.36 -1.66 7.43
C ILE A 664 5.77 -2.84 8.20
N ARG A 665 5.22 -2.64 9.41
CA ARG A 665 4.59 -3.74 10.17
C ARG A 665 3.44 -4.42 9.42
N GLY A 666 2.53 -3.64 8.84
CA GLY A 666 1.41 -4.18 8.06
C GLY A 666 1.89 -4.98 6.84
N TYR A 667 2.93 -4.51 6.15
CA TYR A 667 3.53 -5.25 5.04
C TYR A 667 4.19 -6.57 5.46
N MET A 668 4.82 -6.62 6.65
CA MET A 668 5.35 -7.87 7.20
C MET A 668 4.23 -8.85 7.57
N GLU A 669 3.12 -8.37 8.12
CA GLU A 669 1.92 -9.16 8.42
C GLU A 669 1.32 -9.74 7.12
N GLU A 670 1.05 -8.90 6.12
CA GLU A 670 0.56 -9.33 4.79
C GLU A 670 1.50 -10.34 4.13
N SER A 671 2.81 -10.13 4.21
CA SER A 671 3.83 -11.06 3.69
C SER A 671 3.81 -12.42 4.40
N SER A 672 3.59 -12.43 5.71
CA SER A 672 3.45 -13.65 6.52
C SER A 672 2.19 -14.44 6.18
N GLU A 673 1.06 -13.74 5.99
CA GLU A 673 -0.19 -14.33 5.51
C GLU A 673 -0.02 -14.91 4.10
N HIS A 674 0.59 -14.17 3.18
CA HIS A 674 0.84 -14.61 1.81
C HIS A 674 1.75 -15.84 1.77
N MET A 675 2.84 -15.85 2.52
CA MET A 675 3.71 -17.03 2.69
C MET A 675 2.92 -18.25 3.21
N THR A 676 2.00 -18.03 4.15
CA THR A 676 1.14 -19.09 4.70
C THR A 676 0.15 -19.62 3.65
N MET A 677 -0.40 -18.75 2.80
CA MET A 677 -1.25 -19.13 1.66
C MET A 677 -0.47 -19.97 0.65
N LEU A 678 0.71 -19.51 0.20
CA LEU A 678 1.57 -20.23 -0.73
C LEU A 678 2.02 -21.59 -0.20
N ARG A 679 2.27 -21.72 1.11
CA ARG A 679 2.55 -23.02 1.75
C ARG A 679 1.35 -23.99 1.64
N LYS A 680 0.12 -23.50 1.83
CA LYS A 680 -1.11 -24.31 1.65
C LYS A 680 -1.29 -24.73 0.18
N GLU A 681 -1.10 -23.82 -0.76
CA GLU A 681 -1.16 -24.12 -2.20
C GLU A 681 -0.10 -25.16 -2.60
N LYS A 682 1.15 -25.00 -2.17
CA LYS A 682 2.22 -25.99 -2.39
C LYS A 682 1.84 -27.39 -1.87
N ILE A 683 1.25 -27.48 -0.68
CA ILE A 683 0.76 -28.76 -0.12
C ILE A 683 -0.37 -29.33 -0.98
N GLN A 684 -1.29 -28.48 -1.46
CA GLN A 684 -2.39 -28.91 -2.32
C GLN A 684 -1.87 -29.45 -3.67
N PHE A 685 -0.95 -28.74 -4.33
CA PHE A 685 -0.30 -29.23 -5.56
C PHE A 685 0.47 -30.54 -5.33
N GLN A 686 1.12 -30.70 -4.17
CA GLN A 686 1.79 -31.95 -3.81
C GLN A 686 0.82 -33.12 -3.55
N ARG A 687 -0.44 -32.86 -3.15
CA ARG A 687 -1.50 -33.88 -3.06
C ARG A 687 -2.01 -34.24 -4.44
N THR A 688 -2.40 -33.24 -5.25
CA THR A 688 -2.85 -33.46 -6.63
C THR A 688 -1.83 -34.22 -7.47
N LYS A 689 -0.52 -33.99 -7.28
CA LYS A 689 0.57 -34.74 -7.94
C LYS A 689 0.75 -36.18 -7.42
N LYS A 690 0.19 -36.56 -6.27
CA LYS A 690 0.17 -37.95 -5.76
C LYS A 690 -1.09 -38.69 -6.15
N ASP A 691 -2.18 -37.97 -6.38
CA ASP A 691 -3.49 -38.52 -6.75
C ASP A 691 -3.62 -38.69 -8.29
N ALA A 692 -2.67 -38.16 -9.06
CA ALA A 692 -2.50 -38.29 -10.51
C ALA A 692 -1.27 -39.15 -10.87
#